data_AF-A0A4Q1BNX2-F1
#
_entry.id   AF-A0A4Q1BNX2-F1
#
_cell.length_a   1.000
_cell.length_b   1.000
_cell.length_c   1.000
_cell.angle_alpha   90.00
_cell.angle_beta   90.00
_cell.angle_gamma   90.00
#
_symmetry.space_group_name_H-M   'P 1'
#
loop_
_entity.id
_entity.type
_entity.pdbx_description
1 polymer ?
#
loop_
_entity_poly.entity_id
_entity_poly.type
_entity_poly.pdbx_seq_one_letter_code
_entity_poly.pdbx_strand_id
1 'polypeptide(L)'
;MASLSGLQAITPVPTSSEFIDIVLNATMRKTPTVIHKNFKISRIRSFYMRKVKFTQDMFDEKLGKIISEFPVLDNLHPFLSSLLNVLYDKNHYKIALGQLNTCRHLISQVAKDYCRLLKFGDSLYRCKQLKRAALGRMATIMKRQKDPLAYLEQVRQHISRLPAIDPNTRTLLICGYPNVGKSSFINKITRADVDVQPYAFTTKSLFVGHMDYRYLRWQVIDTPGVLDHPLEEMNTIEMQSITALAHLRSAVLYFMDLSEQCGYSVEAQCKLFHSIKPLFQNKPTLLVINKIDIVRLSDLTPDNREFLDSILSDKSVTVVETSTYTEEGVIDVRNKACDILLAHRVEQKMRGTRIDHVANKIHIAMPQKRDDVERTPFIPDSAKNRVKYDKTDPDRRRLERDEEQEIENMRIFTQDLKKNYLLADDSWKYDVVPEIWQGKNVADFIDPDIEAKLDALEREEERLEAEGFYASDDEDIIDSDEEDFRAAAKQVSERKAVVKKMSQDKNKLQNRPIIPRKKRHVTLSEMTNGMRKSGIDPARLEKRAERLLTQKQKAWEAKEQNDTGMDQDGDVEMDSQVPSKGKRALTSARGPRAHRQYAGLATQGQSEKAVELRKFAQRTPNRLAKASESDRHVPITKPKWLLAGKRKGGKTDRR
;
A
#
# COMPACT_ATOMS: atom_id res chain seq x y z
N MET A 1 -21.60 -9.03 -20.91
CA MET A 1 -21.70 -10.16 -21.85
C MET A 1 -20.28 -10.61 -22.13
N ALA A 2 -19.90 -11.80 -21.69
CA ALA A 2 -18.54 -12.30 -21.88
C ALA A 2 -18.25 -12.45 -23.38
N SER A 3 -17.27 -11.70 -23.89
CA SER A 3 -16.70 -11.91 -25.21
C SER A 3 -15.99 -13.27 -25.26
N LEU A 4 -15.94 -13.94 -26.43
CA LEU A 4 -15.23 -15.23 -26.60
C LEU A 4 -13.77 -15.20 -26.15
N SER A 5 -13.15 -14.02 -26.03
CA SER A 5 -11.80 -13.86 -25.50
C SER A 5 -11.60 -14.53 -24.13
N GLY A 6 -12.67 -14.75 -23.35
CA GLY A 6 -12.62 -15.48 -22.09
C GLY A 6 -12.54 -17.01 -22.21
N LEU A 7 -12.87 -17.60 -23.37
CA LEU A 7 -12.94 -19.07 -23.54
C LEU A 7 -11.56 -19.73 -23.67
N GLN A 8 -10.53 -18.97 -24.03
CA GLN A 8 -9.16 -19.48 -24.19
C GLN A 8 -8.39 -19.56 -22.86
N ALA A 9 -8.91 -18.98 -21.77
CA ALA A 9 -8.24 -18.87 -20.48
C ALA A 9 -8.64 -19.99 -19.49
N ILE A 10 -8.89 -21.21 -19.97
CA ILE A 10 -9.22 -22.36 -19.11
C ILE A 10 -7.94 -23.12 -18.74
N THR A 11 -7.72 -23.33 -17.44
CA THR A 11 -6.54 -24.07 -16.98
C THR A 11 -6.58 -25.54 -17.36
N PRO A 12 -5.42 -26.17 -17.60
CA PRO A 12 -5.35 -27.60 -17.90
C PRO A 12 -6.00 -28.42 -16.78
N VAL A 13 -6.87 -29.35 -17.16
CA VAL A 13 -7.56 -30.27 -16.26
C VAL A 13 -6.70 -31.53 -16.13
N PRO A 14 -6.06 -31.77 -14.97
CA PRO A 14 -5.21 -32.94 -14.82
C PRO A 14 -6.04 -34.22 -14.72
N THR A 15 -5.42 -35.36 -15.01
CA THR A 15 -6.07 -36.66 -14.82
C THR A 15 -6.36 -36.92 -13.34
N SER A 16 -7.30 -37.83 -13.04
CA SER A 16 -7.68 -38.12 -11.65
C SER A 16 -6.51 -38.57 -10.77
N SER A 17 -5.56 -39.34 -11.33
CA SER A 17 -4.34 -39.77 -10.64
C SER A 17 -3.39 -38.59 -10.36
N GLU A 18 -3.09 -37.78 -11.38
CA GLU A 18 -2.24 -36.60 -11.23
C GLU A 18 -2.84 -35.59 -10.27
N PHE A 19 -4.17 -35.39 -10.31
CA PHE A 19 -4.88 -34.50 -9.40
C PHE A 19 -4.65 -34.92 -7.94
N ILE A 20 -4.78 -36.21 -7.65
CA ILE A 20 -4.53 -36.76 -6.30
C ILE A 20 -3.07 -36.53 -5.91
N ASP A 21 -2.12 -36.82 -6.80
CA ASP A 21 -0.70 -36.65 -6.51
C ASP A 21 -0.33 -35.20 -6.26
N ILE A 22 -0.86 -34.25 -7.04
CA ILE A 22 -0.67 -32.81 -6.86
C ILE A 22 -1.15 -32.39 -5.46
N VAL A 23 -2.37 -32.79 -5.07
CA VAL A 23 -2.97 -32.38 -3.80
C VAL A 23 -2.28 -33.03 -2.60
N LEU A 24 -1.95 -34.32 -2.68
CA LEU A 24 -1.27 -35.03 -1.59
C LEU A 24 0.18 -34.54 -1.43
N ASN A 25 0.90 -34.28 -2.53
CA ASN A 25 2.23 -33.69 -2.48
C ASN A 25 2.21 -32.28 -1.90
N ALA A 26 1.25 -31.45 -2.31
CA ALA A 26 1.07 -30.12 -1.72
C ALA A 26 0.79 -30.20 -0.21
N THR A 27 -0.05 -31.15 0.22
CA THR A 27 -0.32 -31.39 1.64
C THR A 27 0.95 -31.77 2.39
N MET A 28 1.82 -32.62 1.83
CA MET A 28 3.08 -33.01 2.47
C MET A 28 4.09 -31.87 2.55
N ARG A 29 4.26 -31.09 1.48
CA ARG A 29 5.27 -30.03 1.40
C ARG A 29 4.87 -28.76 2.17
N LYS A 30 3.59 -28.38 2.14
CA LYS A 30 3.11 -27.10 2.73
C LYS A 30 2.68 -27.22 4.19
N THR A 31 2.46 -28.41 4.73
CA THR A 31 2.09 -28.62 6.14
C THR A 31 3.21 -29.31 6.90
N PRO A 32 3.42 -29.02 8.21
CA PRO A 32 4.46 -29.66 8.99
C PRO A 32 4.31 -31.18 8.98
N THR A 33 5.43 -31.91 8.99
CA THR A 33 5.46 -33.38 8.80
C THR A 33 5.81 -34.16 10.08
N VAL A 34 6.65 -33.58 10.95
CA VAL A 34 7.19 -34.26 12.14
C VAL A 34 6.30 -34.02 13.37
N ILE A 35 5.90 -35.10 14.05
CA ILE A 35 5.30 -35.09 15.38
C ILE A 35 5.76 -36.29 16.21
N HIS A 36 5.86 -36.10 17.52
CA HIS A 36 6.26 -37.15 18.47
C HIS A 36 5.10 -37.59 19.36
N LYS A 37 5.18 -38.82 19.87
CA LYS A 37 4.17 -39.43 20.77
C LYS A 37 4.00 -38.65 22.09
N ASN A 38 5.07 -37.98 22.55
CA ASN A 38 5.10 -37.32 23.86
C ASN A 38 4.49 -35.90 23.84
N PHE A 39 4.02 -35.41 22.69
CA PHE A 39 3.39 -34.10 22.60
C PHE A 39 2.01 -34.09 23.24
N LYS A 40 1.58 -32.93 23.76
CA LYS A 40 0.22 -32.72 24.27
C LYS A 40 -0.81 -33.16 23.23
N ILE A 41 -1.83 -33.92 23.63
CA ILE A 41 -2.85 -34.46 22.73
C ILE A 41 -3.54 -33.38 21.88
N SER A 42 -3.73 -32.18 22.43
CA SER A 42 -4.26 -31.02 21.71
C SER A 42 -3.42 -30.66 20.47
N ARG A 43 -2.08 -30.72 20.59
CA ARG A 43 -1.14 -30.48 19.47
C ARG A 43 -1.22 -31.59 18.42
N ILE A 44 -1.35 -32.85 18.84
CA ILE A 44 -1.50 -34.00 17.93
C ILE A 44 -2.82 -33.93 17.15
N ARG A 45 -3.94 -33.63 17.83
CA ARG A 45 -5.25 -33.43 17.19
C ARG A 45 -5.19 -32.29 16.17
N SER A 46 -4.67 -31.13 16.59
CA SER A 46 -4.55 -29.94 15.73
C SER A 46 -3.66 -30.20 14.51
N PHE A 47 -2.58 -30.96 14.66
CA PHE A 47 -1.70 -31.35 13.57
C PHE A 47 -2.42 -32.16 12.49
N TYR A 48 -3.16 -33.20 12.88
CA TYR A 48 -3.88 -34.03 11.91
C TYR A 48 -5.14 -33.35 11.36
N MET A 49 -5.85 -32.55 12.16
CA MET A 49 -6.94 -31.71 11.68
C MET A 49 -6.46 -30.74 10.60
N ARG A 50 -5.31 -30.07 10.81
CA ARG A 50 -4.73 -29.19 9.80
C ARG A 50 -4.43 -29.93 8.50
N LYS A 51 -3.93 -31.16 8.55
CA LYS A 51 -3.69 -31.95 7.32
C LYS A 51 -4.99 -32.28 6.58
N VAL A 52 -6.01 -32.77 7.27
CA VAL A 52 -7.31 -33.09 6.63
C VAL A 52 -7.97 -31.84 6.05
N LYS A 53 -7.97 -30.73 6.82
CA LYS A 53 -8.52 -29.43 6.40
C LYS A 53 -7.79 -28.87 5.18
N PHE A 54 -6.45 -28.85 5.23
CA PHE A 54 -5.63 -28.37 4.12
C PHE A 54 -5.85 -29.17 2.83
N THR A 55 -5.96 -30.50 2.91
CA THR A 55 -6.27 -31.32 1.73
C THR A 55 -7.66 -31.01 1.18
N GLN A 56 -8.68 -30.84 2.04
CA GLN A 56 -10.02 -30.42 1.61
C GLN A 56 -9.98 -29.06 0.90
N ASP A 57 -9.32 -28.06 1.49
CA ASP A 57 -9.24 -26.73 0.92
C ASP A 57 -8.55 -26.74 -0.45
N MET A 58 -7.48 -27.54 -0.63
CA MET A 58 -6.81 -27.73 -1.92
C MET A 58 -7.70 -28.41 -2.97
N PHE A 59 -8.47 -29.44 -2.61
CA PHE A 59 -9.43 -30.06 -3.52
C PHE A 59 -10.54 -29.07 -3.91
N ASP A 60 -11.08 -28.33 -2.94
CA ASP A 60 -12.14 -27.35 -3.15
C ASP A 60 -11.68 -26.18 -4.03
N GLU A 61 -10.45 -25.68 -3.84
CA GLU A 61 -9.86 -24.62 -4.66
C GLU A 61 -9.70 -25.08 -6.11
N LYS A 62 -9.10 -26.26 -6.33
CA LYS A 62 -8.83 -26.78 -7.68
C LYS A 62 -10.11 -27.17 -8.42
N LEU A 63 -11.04 -27.87 -7.78
CA LEU A 63 -12.34 -28.21 -8.38
C LEU A 63 -13.18 -26.96 -8.61
N GLY A 64 -13.18 -26.02 -7.66
CA GLY A 64 -13.88 -24.75 -7.78
C GLY A 64 -13.38 -23.94 -8.97
N LYS A 65 -12.05 -23.88 -9.16
CA LYS A 65 -11.42 -23.21 -10.29
C LYS A 65 -11.87 -23.79 -11.63
N ILE A 66 -11.83 -25.11 -11.78
CA ILE A 66 -12.33 -25.81 -12.98
C ILE A 66 -13.78 -25.42 -13.25
N ILE A 67 -14.67 -25.57 -12.25
CA ILE A 67 -16.10 -25.28 -12.42
C ILE A 67 -16.36 -23.81 -12.81
N SER A 68 -15.57 -22.87 -12.29
CA SER A 68 -15.73 -21.44 -12.59
C SER A 68 -15.16 -21.01 -13.95
N GLU A 69 -14.12 -21.68 -14.44
CA GLU A 69 -13.46 -21.32 -15.71
C GLU A 69 -14.22 -21.85 -16.91
N PHE A 70 -14.87 -23.01 -16.78
CA PHE A 70 -15.68 -23.57 -17.85
C PHE A 70 -16.96 -22.72 -18.06
N PRO A 71 -17.32 -22.38 -19.32
CA PRO A 71 -18.46 -21.54 -19.61
C PRO A 71 -19.79 -22.23 -19.30
N VAL A 72 -20.70 -21.51 -18.64
CA VAL A 72 -22.09 -21.96 -18.47
C VAL A 72 -22.84 -21.75 -19.79
N LEU A 73 -23.12 -22.84 -20.50
CA LEU A 73 -23.72 -22.82 -21.84
C LEU A 73 -25.01 -21.98 -21.93
N ASP A 74 -25.88 -22.02 -20.92
CA ASP A 74 -27.16 -21.31 -20.93
C ASP A 74 -27.02 -19.78 -20.83
N ASN A 75 -25.91 -19.29 -20.26
CA ASN A 75 -25.64 -17.85 -20.10
C ASN A 75 -24.88 -17.26 -21.30
N LEU A 76 -24.47 -18.10 -22.25
CA LEU A 76 -23.77 -17.67 -23.45
C LEU A 76 -24.73 -17.13 -24.51
N HIS A 77 -24.18 -16.39 -25.47
CA HIS A 77 -24.95 -15.97 -26.65
C HIS A 77 -25.52 -17.20 -27.38
N PRO A 78 -26.76 -17.14 -27.91
CA PRO A 78 -27.39 -18.28 -28.59
C PRO A 78 -26.51 -18.96 -29.64
N PHE A 79 -25.79 -18.18 -30.46
CA PHE A 79 -24.80 -18.70 -31.41
C PHE A 79 -23.79 -19.66 -30.75
N LEU A 80 -23.16 -19.24 -29.65
CA LEU A 80 -22.14 -20.04 -28.97
C LEU A 80 -22.76 -21.21 -28.22
N SER A 81 -23.90 -21.00 -27.57
CA SER A 81 -24.62 -22.09 -26.91
C SER A 81 -24.97 -23.20 -27.90
N SER A 82 -25.49 -22.84 -29.08
CA SER A 82 -25.83 -23.80 -30.14
C SER A 82 -24.57 -24.46 -30.74
N LEU A 83 -23.52 -23.68 -30.99
CA LEU A 83 -22.25 -24.21 -31.52
C LEU A 83 -21.63 -25.23 -30.56
N LEU A 84 -21.55 -24.90 -29.27
CA LEU A 84 -21.02 -25.79 -28.24
C LEU A 84 -21.94 -27.01 -28.02
N ASN A 85 -23.25 -26.86 -28.20
CA ASN A 85 -24.19 -27.99 -28.15
C ASN A 85 -23.91 -29.00 -29.27
N VAL A 86 -23.71 -28.52 -30.50
CA VAL A 86 -23.37 -29.37 -31.66
C VAL A 86 -22.01 -30.05 -31.48
N LEU A 87 -21.02 -29.32 -30.94
CA LEU A 87 -19.64 -29.83 -30.80
C LEU A 87 -19.45 -30.81 -29.64
N TYR A 88 -20.08 -30.57 -28.49
CA TYR A 88 -19.71 -31.24 -27.24
C TYR A 88 -20.85 -32.02 -26.58
N ASP A 89 -22.07 -31.97 -27.12
CA ASP A 89 -23.30 -32.39 -26.46
C ASP A 89 -23.52 -31.67 -25.11
N LYS A 90 -24.52 -30.77 -25.10
CA LYS A 90 -24.89 -29.99 -23.90
C LYS A 90 -25.18 -30.87 -22.69
N ASN A 91 -25.75 -32.07 -22.89
CA ASN A 91 -26.12 -32.96 -21.79
C ASN A 91 -24.88 -33.56 -21.14
N HIS A 92 -23.99 -34.16 -21.94
CA HIS A 92 -22.76 -34.74 -21.42
C HIS A 92 -21.88 -33.69 -20.73
N TYR A 93 -21.77 -32.50 -21.32
CA TYR A 93 -21.04 -31.37 -20.76
C TYR A 93 -21.55 -30.96 -19.37
N LYS A 94 -22.87 -30.78 -19.22
CA LYS A 94 -23.49 -30.41 -17.94
C LYS A 94 -23.36 -31.51 -16.90
N ILE A 95 -23.51 -32.77 -17.30
CA ILE A 95 -23.36 -33.92 -16.39
C ILE A 95 -21.93 -33.98 -15.85
N ALA A 96 -20.90 -33.80 -16.69
CA ALA A 96 -19.52 -33.82 -16.26
C ALA A 96 -19.21 -32.72 -15.22
N LEU A 97 -19.63 -31.47 -15.47
CA LEU A 97 -19.46 -30.37 -14.51
C LEU A 97 -20.30 -30.57 -13.23
N GLY A 98 -21.51 -31.12 -13.36
CA GLY A 98 -22.38 -31.46 -12.23
C GLY A 98 -21.77 -32.54 -11.32
N GLN A 99 -21.13 -33.55 -11.92
CA GLN A 99 -20.40 -34.59 -11.19
C GLN A 99 -19.20 -34.03 -10.43
N LEU A 100 -18.43 -33.11 -11.02
CA LEU A 100 -17.35 -32.41 -10.31
C LEU A 100 -17.85 -31.55 -9.15
N ASN A 101 -18.98 -30.85 -9.33
CA ASN A 101 -19.57 -30.06 -8.24
C ASN A 101 -20.07 -30.96 -7.09
N THR A 102 -20.69 -32.09 -7.42
CA THR A 102 -21.10 -33.09 -6.43
C THR A 102 -19.88 -33.68 -5.69
N CYS A 103 -18.82 -34.00 -6.43
CA CYS A 103 -17.54 -34.47 -5.88
C CYS A 103 -16.95 -33.48 -4.87
N ARG A 104 -16.93 -32.18 -5.20
CA ARG A 104 -16.50 -31.09 -4.31
C ARG A 104 -17.29 -31.10 -2.99
N HIS A 105 -18.62 -31.17 -3.06
CA HIS A 105 -19.46 -31.22 -1.87
C HIS A 105 -19.21 -32.47 -1.01
N LEU A 106 -19.05 -33.64 -1.63
CA LEU A 106 -18.74 -34.90 -0.92
C LEU A 106 -17.39 -34.83 -0.20
N ILE A 107 -16.35 -34.27 -0.83
CA ILE A 107 -15.04 -34.08 -0.20
C ILE A 107 -15.14 -33.15 1.01
N SER A 108 -15.89 -32.05 0.89
CA SER A 108 -16.14 -31.13 2.01
C SER A 108 -16.87 -31.81 3.16
N GLN A 109 -17.85 -32.67 2.88
CA GLN A 109 -18.58 -33.44 3.89
C GLN A 109 -17.66 -34.44 4.61
N VAL A 110 -16.86 -35.23 3.87
CA VAL A 110 -15.87 -36.15 4.44
C VAL A 110 -14.91 -35.41 5.36
N ALA A 111 -14.39 -34.25 4.93
CA ALA A 111 -13.47 -33.46 5.77
C ALA A 111 -14.11 -33.01 7.08
N LYS A 112 -15.35 -32.50 7.03
CA LYS A 112 -16.11 -32.04 8.20
C LYS A 112 -16.32 -33.17 9.20
N ASP A 113 -16.72 -34.35 8.73
CA ASP A 113 -16.99 -35.51 9.59
C ASP A 113 -15.70 -36.03 10.23
N TYR A 114 -14.62 -36.18 9.47
CA TYR A 114 -13.34 -36.63 10.02
C TYR A 114 -12.69 -35.60 10.96
N CYS A 115 -12.87 -34.29 10.70
CA CYS A 115 -12.44 -33.25 11.64
C CYS A 115 -13.24 -33.33 12.95
N ARG A 116 -14.54 -33.66 12.90
CA ARG A 116 -15.37 -33.87 14.10
C ARG A 116 -14.87 -35.09 14.89
N LEU A 117 -14.57 -36.21 14.21
CA LEU A 117 -14.04 -37.42 14.84
C LEU A 117 -12.64 -37.22 15.46
N LEU A 118 -11.77 -36.45 14.79
CA LEU A 118 -10.42 -36.14 15.28
C LEU A 118 -10.43 -35.35 16.60
N LYS A 119 -11.52 -34.65 16.95
CA LYS A 119 -11.64 -33.95 18.25
C LYS A 119 -11.57 -34.91 19.44
N PHE A 120 -12.02 -36.14 19.25
CA PHE A 120 -12.09 -37.17 20.29
C PHE A 120 -10.93 -38.18 20.22
N GLY A 121 -9.95 -37.98 19.33
CA GLY A 121 -8.78 -38.86 19.24
C GLY A 121 -7.93 -38.82 20.52
N ASP A 122 -7.71 -39.96 21.16
CA ASP A 122 -6.99 -40.11 22.44
C ASP A 122 -5.49 -40.37 22.28
N SER A 123 -5.08 -40.94 21.14
CA SER A 123 -3.72 -41.38 20.88
C SER A 123 -3.21 -40.92 19.52
N LEU A 124 -1.87 -40.87 19.38
CA LEU A 124 -1.19 -40.61 18.10
C LEU A 124 -1.64 -41.61 17.02
N TYR A 125 -1.73 -42.89 17.38
CA TYR A 125 -2.11 -43.96 16.46
C TYR A 125 -3.54 -43.78 15.92
N ARG A 126 -4.51 -43.55 16.82
CA ARG A 126 -5.91 -43.33 16.43
C ARG A 126 -6.06 -42.11 15.52
N CYS A 127 -5.39 -41.00 15.86
CA CYS A 127 -5.41 -39.79 15.02
C CYS A 127 -4.73 -40.03 13.65
N LYS A 128 -3.63 -40.79 13.60
CA LYS A 128 -2.96 -41.18 12.35
C LYS A 128 -3.88 -42.00 11.44
N GLN A 129 -4.61 -42.96 12.01
CA GLN A 129 -5.56 -43.79 11.26
C GLN A 129 -6.75 -42.98 10.74
N LEU A 130 -7.34 -42.11 11.55
CA LEU A 130 -8.40 -41.20 11.12
C LEU A 130 -7.95 -40.30 9.96
N LYS A 131 -6.74 -39.74 10.04
CA LYS A 131 -6.17 -38.96 8.94
C LYS A 131 -5.97 -39.78 7.67
N ARG A 132 -5.46 -41.02 7.77
CA ARG A 132 -5.28 -41.91 6.60
C ARG A 132 -6.64 -42.25 5.97
N ALA A 133 -7.64 -42.56 6.78
CA ALA A 133 -8.98 -42.87 6.30
C ALA A 133 -9.64 -41.66 5.61
N ALA A 134 -9.50 -40.44 6.18
CA ALA A 134 -10.02 -39.22 5.58
C ALA A 134 -9.42 -38.96 4.19
N LEU A 135 -8.08 -38.94 4.09
CA LEU A 135 -7.37 -38.72 2.82
C LEU A 135 -7.65 -39.83 1.80
N GLY A 136 -7.75 -41.08 2.27
CA GLY A 136 -8.11 -42.22 1.44
C GLY A 136 -9.50 -42.08 0.84
N ARG A 137 -10.51 -41.72 1.64
CA ARG A 137 -11.89 -41.48 1.14
C ARG A 137 -11.95 -40.33 0.14
N MET A 138 -11.25 -39.22 0.40
CA MET A 138 -11.15 -38.10 -0.55
C MET A 138 -10.53 -38.55 -1.88
N ALA A 139 -9.43 -39.31 -1.82
CA ALA A 139 -8.79 -39.86 -3.01
C ALA A 139 -9.71 -40.85 -3.76
N THR A 140 -10.47 -41.69 -3.05
CA THR A 140 -11.45 -42.61 -3.68
C THR A 140 -12.56 -41.85 -4.40
N ILE A 141 -13.08 -40.77 -3.81
CA ILE A 141 -14.10 -39.92 -4.46
C ILE A 141 -13.52 -39.32 -5.75
N MET A 142 -12.27 -38.83 -5.72
CA MET A 142 -11.61 -38.27 -6.90
C MET A 142 -11.31 -39.33 -7.97
N LYS A 143 -10.89 -40.54 -7.59
CA LYS A 143 -10.63 -41.64 -8.54
C LYS A 143 -11.86 -42.04 -9.35
N ARG A 144 -13.07 -41.91 -8.78
CA ARG A 144 -14.33 -42.16 -9.48
C ARG A 144 -14.62 -41.15 -10.59
N GLN A 145 -14.01 -39.96 -10.55
CA GLN A 145 -14.19 -38.90 -11.56
C GLN A 145 -13.16 -38.98 -12.70
N LYS A 146 -12.69 -40.18 -13.06
CA LYS A 146 -11.71 -40.37 -14.12
C LYS A 146 -12.24 -39.90 -15.48
N ASP A 147 -13.41 -40.38 -15.87
CA ASP A 147 -13.96 -40.13 -17.21
C ASP A 147 -14.41 -38.67 -17.41
N PRO A 148 -15.07 -38.01 -16.43
CA PRO A 148 -15.43 -36.60 -16.55
C PRO A 148 -14.23 -35.67 -16.69
N LEU A 149 -13.14 -35.92 -15.96
CA LEU A 149 -11.91 -35.12 -16.06
C LEU A 149 -11.23 -35.30 -17.42
N ALA A 150 -11.20 -36.54 -17.94
CA ALA A 150 -10.65 -36.82 -19.26
C ALA A 150 -11.46 -36.15 -20.38
N TYR A 151 -12.78 -36.23 -20.31
CA TYR A 151 -13.68 -35.54 -21.25
C TYR A 151 -13.51 -34.02 -21.19
N LEU A 152 -13.50 -33.43 -19.99
CA LEU A 152 -13.35 -31.97 -19.85
C LEU A 152 -11.99 -31.47 -20.35
N GLU A 153 -10.91 -32.25 -20.21
CA GLU A 153 -9.61 -31.88 -20.80
C GLU A 153 -9.65 -31.91 -22.33
N GLN A 154 -10.31 -32.91 -22.94
CA GLN A 154 -10.50 -32.95 -24.41
C GLN A 154 -11.32 -31.75 -24.90
N VAL A 155 -12.43 -31.44 -24.21
CA VAL A 155 -13.27 -30.27 -24.51
C VAL A 155 -12.45 -28.99 -24.39
N ARG A 156 -11.67 -28.82 -23.31
CA ARG A 156 -10.80 -27.65 -23.11
C ARG A 156 -9.80 -27.46 -24.25
N GLN A 157 -9.11 -28.53 -24.64
CA GLN A 157 -8.14 -28.48 -25.73
C GLN A 157 -8.79 -28.07 -27.05
N HIS A 158 -10.01 -28.55 -27.33
CA HIS A 158 -10.75 -28.17 -28.52
C HIS A 158 -11.25 -26.73 -28.45
N ILE A 159 -11.83 -26.29 -27.30
CA ILE A 159 -12.30 -24.91 -27.09
C ILE A 159 -11.16 -23.92 -27.29
N SER A 160 -9.95 -24.25 -26.81
CA SER A 160 -8.77 -23.39 -26.95
C SER A 160 -8.38 -23.11 -28.40
N ARG A 161 -8.77 -23.98 -29.34
CA ARG A 161 -8.50 -23.83 -30.78
C ARG A 161 -9.65 -23.18 -31.54
N LEU A 162 -10.82 -23.02 -30.93
CA LEU A 162 -11.96 -22.38 -31.59
C LEU A 162 -11.64 -20.90 -31.87
N PRO A 163 -11.99 -20.40 -33.06
CA PRO A 163 -11.78 -19.01 -33.39
C PRO A 163 -12.72 -18.11 -32.58
N ALA A 164 -12.23 -16.92 -32.23
CA ALA A 164 -13.02 -15.92 -31.53
C ALA A 164 -13.96 -15.17 -32.51
N ILE A 165 -15.25 -15.53 -32.51
CA ILE A 165 -16.28 -14.93 -33.38
C ILE A 165 -17.22 -14.05 -32.57
N ASP A 166 -17.21 -12.72 -32.75
CA ASP A 166 -18.20 -11.88 -32.09
C ASP A 166 -19.51 -11.84 -32.90
N PRO A 167 -20.64 -12.40 -32.40
CA PRO A 167 -21.89 -12.48 -33.15
C PRO A 167 -22.54 -11.13 -33.47
N ASN A 168 -22.16 -10.06 -32.77
CA ASN A 168 -22.73 -8.72 -32.98
C ASN A 168 -21.92 -7.86 -33.95
N THR A 169 -20.68 -8.26 -34.26
CA THR A 169 -19.82 -7.49 -35.17
C THR A 169 -20.19 -7.70 -36.64
N ARG A 170 -19.60 -6.88 -37.51
CA ARG A 170 -19.89 -6.90 -38.95
C ARG A 170 -19.26 -8.13 -39.55
N THR A 171 -20.12 -9.02 -40.03
CA THR A 171 -19.74 -10.37 -40.44
C THR A 171 -20.12 -10.57 -41.89
N LEU A 172 -19.19 -11.10 -42.68
CA LEU A 172 -19.47 -11.71 -43.96
C LEU A 172 -19.42 -13.22 -43.76
N LEU A 173 -20.48 -13.91 -44.12
CA LEU A 173 -20.57 -15.36 -43.99
C LEU A 173 -20.57 -15.97 -45.39
N ILE A 174 -19.59 -16.81 -45.67
CA ILE A 174 -19.41 -17.44 -46.98
C ILE A 174 -20.04 -18.83 -46.93
N CYS A 175 -21.00 -19.10 -47.81
CA CYS A 175 -21.68 -20.40 -47.91
C CYS A 175 -21.78 -20.87 -49.37
N GLY A 176 -22.08 -22.15 -49.57
CA GLY A 176 -22.15 -22.79 -50.90
C GLY A 176 -21.61 -24.22 -50.88
N TYR A 177 -21.71 -24.92 -52.00
CA TYR A 177 -21.25 -26.32 -52.14
C TYR A 177 -19.76 -26.49 -51.85
N PRO A 178 -19.28 -27.70 -51.50
CA PRO A 178 -17.84 -27.99 -51.48
C PRO A 178 -17.16 -27.65 -52.82
N ASN A 179 -15.86 -27.37 -52.81
CA ASN A 179 -15.05 -27.13 -54.02
C ASN A 179 -15.42 -25.95 -54.94
N VAL A 180 -16.39 -25.11 -54.57
CA VAL A 180 -16.74 -23.88 -55.33
C VAL A 180 -15.73 -22.74 -55.17
N GLY A 181 -14.73 -22.86 -54.30
CA GLY A 181 -13.67 -21.87 -54.09
C GLY A 181 -13.87 -20.89 -52.91
N LYS A 182 -14.73 -21.22 -51.94
CA LYS A 182 -14.95 -20.43 -50.70
C LYS A 182 -13.66 -20.17 -49.91
N SER A 183 -12.90 -21.22 -49.64
CA SER A 183 -11.64 -21.15 -48.88
C SER A 183 -10.53 -20.44 -49.66
N SER A 184 -10.53 -20.52 -50.99
CA SER A 184 -9.63 -19.72 -51.84
C SER A 184 -9.96 -18.23 -51.75
N PHE A 185 -11.25 -17.88 -51.72
CA PHE A 185 -11.70 -16.50 -51.61
C PHE A 185 -11.29 -15.86 -50.26
N ILE A 186 -11.44 -16.57 -49.14
CA ILE A 186 -11.03 -16.06 -47.82
C ILE A 186 -9.51 -15.80 -47.74
N ASN A 187 -8.68 -16.63 -48.36
CA ASN A 187 -7.23 -16.44 -48.41
C ASN A 187 -6.82 -15.24 -49.27
N LYS A 188 -7.60 -14.89 -50.31
CA LYS A 188 -7.35 -13.71 -51.15
C LYS A 188 -7.80 -12.42 -50.50
N ILE A 189 -8.90 -12.44 -49.76
CA ILE A 189 -9.50 -11.24 -49.15
C ILE A 189 -8.94 -10.93 -47.75
N THR A 190 -8.44 -11.94 -47.04
CA THR A 190 -7.92 -11.82 -45.68
C THR A 190 -6.53 -12.44 -45.57
N ARG A 191 -5.86 -12.22 -44.43
CA ARG A 191 -4.58 -12.90 -44.11
C ARG A 191 -4.79 -14.26 -43.43
N ALA A 192 -5.99 -14.84 -43.54
CA ALA A 192 -6.22 -16.19 -43.03
C ALA A 192 -5.46 -17.21 -43.90
N ASP A 193 -5.00 -18.28 -43.27
CA ASP A 193 -4.36 -19.40 -43.96
C ASP A 193 -5.26 -20.63 -43.81
N VAL A 194 -6.15 -20.80 -44.79
CA VAL A 194 -7.10 -21.91 -44.85
C VAL A 194 -6.63 -22.90 -45.92
N ASP A 195 -6.55 -24.17 -45.56
CA ASP A 195 -6.17 -25.23 -46.51
C ASP A 195 -7.16 -25.31 -47.69
N VAL A 196 -6.62 -25.30 -48.91
CA VAL A 196 -7.39 -25.45 -50.15
C VAL A 196 -6.96 -26.74 -50.84
N GLN A 197 -7.89 -27.69 -50.95
CA GLN A 197 -7.67 -28.98 -51.58
C GLN A 197 -8.89 -29.35 -52.44
N PRO A 198 -8.71 -30.13 -53.53
CA PRO A 198 -9.76 -30.39 -54.51
C PRO A 198 -10.82 -31.42 -54.06
N TYR A 199 -10.75 -31.91 -52.83
CA TYR A 199 -11.72 -32.86 -52.28
C TYR A 199 -12.68 -32.16 -51.29
N ALA A 200 -13.88 -32.74 -51.13
CA ALA A 200 -14.88 -32.20 -50.21
C ALA A 200 -14.42 -32.29 -48.74
N PHE A 201 -14.99 -31.43 -47.89
CA PHE A 201 -14.68 -31.37 -46.44
C PHE A 201 -13.23 -31.04 -46.09
N THR A 202 -12.53 -30.31 -46.95
CA THR A 202 -11.22 -29.70 -46.63
C THR A 202 -11.32 -28.81 -45.38
N THR A 203 -12.40 -28.02 -45.26
CA THR A 203 -12.73 -27.27 -44.04
C THR A 203 -13.76 -28.01 -43.18
N LYS A 204 -13.34 -28.46 -42.00
CA LYS A 204 -14.20 -29.20 -41.04
C LYS A 204 -14.76 -28.33 -39.90
N SER A 205 -14.25 -27.12 -39.76
CA SER A 205 -14.64 -26.14 -38.75
C SER A 205 -14.83 -24.77 -39.38
N LEU A 206 -15.56 -23.89 -38.70
CA LEU A 206 -15.65 -22.48 -39.08
C LEU A 206 -14.28 -21.82 -38.98
N PHE A 207 -13.82 -21.18 -40.06
CA PHE A 207 -12.61 -20.36 -40.05
C PHE A 207 -12.95 -18.88 -40.09
N VAL A 208 -12.12 -18.06 -39.46
CA VAL A 208 -12.35 -16.61 -39.37
C VAL A 208 -11.14 -15.88 -39.94
N GLY A 209 -11.39 -15.12 -40.99
CA GLY A 209 -10.49 -14.12 -41.53
C GLY A 209 -10.91 -12.75 -41.05
N HIS A 210 -9.94 -11.86 -40.86
CA HIS A 210 -10.21 -10.46 -40.59
C HIS A 210 -9.73 -9.59 -41.75
N MET A 211 -10.52 -8.57 -42.06
CA MET A 211 -10.16 -7.56 -43.05
C MET A 211 -10.59 -6.17 -42.58
N ASP A 212 -9.97 -5.14 -43.15
CA ASP A 212 -10.31 -3.75 -42.89
C ASP A 212 -10.91 -3.13 -44.15
N TYR A 213 -12.07 -2.49 -44.00
CA TYR A 213 -12.76 -1.80 -45.10
C TYR A 213 -13.52 -0.59 -44.55
N ARG A 214 -13.36 0.56 -45.22
CA ARG A 214 -13.86 1.89 -44.78
C ARG A 214 -13.49 2.21 -43.32
N TYR A 215 -12.24 1.94 -42.94
CA TYR A 215 -11.72 2.13 -41.57
C TYR A 215 -12.46 1.33 -40.49
N LEU A 216 -13.19 0.29 -40.87
CA LEU A 216 -13.89 -0.61 -39.96
C LEU A 216 -13.30 -2.00 -40.05
N ARG A 217 -13.23 -2.68 -38.90
CA ARG A 217 -12.87 -4.09 -38.82
C ARG A 217 -14.06 -4.95 -39.21
N TRP A 218 -13.81 -5.92 -40.08
CA TRP A 218 -14.78 -6.93 -40.53
C TRP A 218 -14.26 -8.32 -40.19
N GLN A 219 -15.19 -9.21 -39.90
CA GLN A 219 -14.92 -10.64 -39.80
C GLN A 219 -15.54 -11.35 -41.01
N VAL A 220 -14.75 -12.18 -41.66
CA VAL A 220 -15.14 -13.05 -42.77
C VAL A 220 -15.10 -14.46 -42.25
N ILE A 221 -16.23 -15.15 -42.28
CA ILE A 221 -16.36 -16.50 -41.75
C ILE A 221 -16.53 -17.45 -42.92
N ASP A 222 -15.59 -18.37 -43.06
CA ASP A 222 -15.70 -19.49 -43.99
C ASP A 222 -16.47 -20.62 -43.31
N THR A 223 -17.44 -21.17 -44.04
CA THR A 223 -18.24 -22.29 -43.57
C THR A 223 -17.86 -23.57 -44.32
N PRO A 224 -17.81 -24.71 -43.62
CA PRO A 224 -17.84 -26.02 -44.29
C PRO A 224 -18.98 -26.06 -45.32
N GLY A 225 -18.73 -26.67 -46.47
CA GLY A 225 -19.73 -26.78 -47.54
C GLY A 225 -21.03 -27.39 -47.02
N VAL A 226 -22.15 -26.74 -47.31
CA VAL A 226 -23.49 -27.22 -46.92
C VAL A 226 -23.99 -28.12 -48.04
N LEU A 227 -24.44 -29.33 -47.70
CA LEU A 227 -25.13 -30.23 -48.62
C LEU A 227 -26.64 -30.15 -48.40
N ASP A 228 -27.40 -30.49 -49.45
CA ASP A 228 -28.87 -30.45 -49.46
C ASP A 228 -29.44 -31.74 -48.83
N HIS A 229 -29.26 -31.88 -47.52
CA HIS A 229 -29.87 -32.93 -46.71
C HIS A 229 -30.91 -32.30 -45.76
N PRO A 230 -31.97 -33.03 -45.37
CA PRO A 230 -32.85 -32.59 -44.29
C PRO A 230 -32.05 -32.30 -43.02
N LEU A 231 -32.45 -31.28 -42.25
CA LEU A 231 -31.74 -30.84 -41.02
C LEU A 231 -31.49 -31.98 -40.02
N GLU A 232 -32.36 -33.01 -39.99
CA GLU A 232 -32.27 -34.16 -39.08
C GLU A 232 -31.16 -35.14 -39.45
N GLU A 233 -30.74 -35.17 -40.72
CA GLU A 233 -29.71 -36.07 -41.25
C GLU A 233 -28.35 -35.39 -41.42
N MET A 234 -28.25 -34.10 -41.09
CA MET A 234 -27.03 -33.32 -41.25
C MET A 234 -25.95 -33.75 -40.25
N ASN A 235 -24.71 -33.77 -40.72
CA ASN A 235 -23.55 -34.07 -39.88
C ASN A 235 -23.24 -32.92 -38.90
N THR A 236 -22.44 -33.22 -37.88
CA THR A 236 -21.96 -32.21 -36.92
C THR A 236 -21.16 -31.09 -37.58
N ILE A 237 -20.51 -31.36 -38.71
CA ILE A 237 -19.77 -30.36 -39.51
C ILE A 237 -20.75 -29.40 -40.20
N GLU A 238 -21.78 -29.92 -40.85
CA GLU A 238 -22.78 -29.13 -41.58
C GLU A 238 -23.67 -28.32 -40.62
N MET A 239 -23.99 -28.91 -39.47
CA MET A 239 -24.73 -28.22 -38.41
C MET A 239 -23.99 -27.00 -37.86
N GLN A 240 -22.65 -26.93 -37.93
CA GLN A 240 -21.91 -25.71 -37.59
C GLN A 240 -22.22 -24.58 -38.58
N SER A 241 -22.26 -24.88 -39.88
CA SER A 241 -22.61 -23.93 -40.93
C SER A 241 -24.03 -23.41 -40.76
N ILE A 242 -24.99 -24.29 -40.46
CA ILE A 242 -26.38 -23.91 -40.17
C ILE A 242 -26.47 -23.06 -38.90
N THR A 243 -25.73 -23.40 -37.85
CA THR A 243 -25.70 -22.63 -36.60
C THR A 243 -25.17 -21.21 -36.82
N ALA A 244 -24.12 -21.06 -37.64
CA ALA A 244 -23.59 -19.77 -38.06
C ALA A 244 -24.61 -18.99 -38.90
N LEU A 245 -25.21 -19.66 -39.89
CA LEU A 245 -26.24 -19.09 -40.77
C LEU A 245 -27.50 -18.67 -40.02
N ALA A 246 -27.88 -19.34 -38.94
CA ALA A 246 -29.07 -18.96 -38.17
C ALA A 246 -28.78 -17.75 -37.27
N HIS A 247 -27.74 -17.81 -36.44
CA HIS A 247 -27.57 -16.87 -35.33
C HIS A 247 -26.71 -15.64 -35.64
N LEU A 248 -25.84 -15.67 -36.66
CA LEU A 248 -24.97 -14.53 -36.95
C LEU A 248 -25.70 -13.44 -37.73
N ARG A 249 -25.52 -12.19 -37.32
CA ARG A 249 -26.01 -11.00 -38.04
C ARG A 249 -25.00 -10.59 -39.12
N SER A 250 -25.00 -11.34 -40.21
CA SER A 250 -24.04 -11.22 -41.30
C SER A 250 -24.70 -10.83 -42.62
N ALA A 251 -23.87 -10.39 -43.58
CA ALA A 251 -24.21 -10.55 -44.99
C ALA A 251 -23.84 -11.97 -45.41
N VAL A 252 -24.70 -12.61 -46.18
CA VAL A 252 -24.50 -13.98 -46.66
C VAL A 252 -24.00 -13.91 -48.10
N LEU A 253 -22.83 -14.50 -48.37
CA LEU A 253 -22.27 -14.64 -49.69
C LEU A 253 -22.44 -16.09 -50.12
N TYR A 254 -23.38 -16.34 -51.02
CA TYR A 254 -23.61 -17.67 -51.58
C TYR A 254 -22.74 -17.85 -52.82
N PHE A 255 -21.74 -18.71 -52.73
CA PHE A 255 -20.83 -19.02 -53.82
C PHE A 255 -21.38 -20.14 -54.68
N MET A 256 -21.44 -19.88 -55.98
CA MET A 256 -21.88 -20.81 -57.02
C MET A 256 -20.78 -20.96 -58.07
N ASP A 257 -20.63 -22.17 -58.61
CA ASP A 257 -19.69 -22.51 -59.68
C ASP A 257 -20.48 -22.95 -60.93
N LEU A 258 -20.43 -22.15 -61.99
CA LEU A 258 -21.14 -22.45 -63.25
C LEU A 258 -20.40 -23.45 -64.15
N SER A 259 -19.14 -23.77 -63.83
CA SER A 259 -18.34 -24.71 -64.62
C SER A 259 -18.60 -26.18 -64.31
N GLU A 260 -19.39 -26.45 -63.26
CA GLU A 260 -19.68 -27.80 -62.71
C GLU A 260 -18.44 -28.58 -62.23
N GLN A 261 -17.25 -27.98 -62.24
CA GLN A 261 -16.00 -28.59 -61.74
C GLN A 261 -16.02 -28.88 -60.23
N CYS A 262 -16.95 -28.27 -59.49
CA CYS A 262 -17.16 -28.59 -58.08
C CYS A 262 -17.73 -30.00 -57.84
N GLY A 263 -18.14 -30.71 -58.90
CA GLY A 263 -18.72 -32.06 -58.83
C GLY A 263 -20.24 -32.08 -58.64
N TYR A 264 -20.90 -30.93 -58.81
CA TYR A 264 -22.35 -30.77 -58.67
C TYR A 264 -22.90 -29.92 -59.81
N SER A 265 -24.08 -30.27 -60.32
CA SER A 265 -24.74 -29.54 -61.41
C SER A 265 -25.23 -28.16 -60.96
N VAL A 266 -25.43 -27.25 -61.91
CA VAL A 266 -26.01 -25.92 -61.64
C VAL A 266 -27.40 -26.04 -60.99
N GLU A 267 -28.21 -27.02 -61.43
CA GLU A 267 -29.53 -27.29 -60.86
C GLU A 267 -29.46 -27.61 -59.35
N ALA A 268 -28.52 -28.47 -58.93
CA ALA A 268 -28.33 -28.82 -57.52
C ALA A 268 -27.91 -27.60 -56.69
N GLN A 269 -27.03 -26.77 -57.24
CA GLN A 269 -26.60 -25.50 -56.63
C GLN A 269 -27.77 -24.53 -56.43
N CYS A 270 -28.70 -24.46 -57.39
CA CYS A 270 -29.91 -23.65 -57.27
C CYS A 270 -30.91 -24.24 -56.26
N LYS A 271 -31.09 -25.57 -56.21
CA LYS A 271 -31.95 -26.24 -55.22
C LYS A 271 -31.50 -25.96 -53.79
N LEU A 272 -30.19 -26.09 -53.53
CA LEU A 272 -29.64 -25.77 -52.21
C LEU A 272 -29.92 -24.32 -51.82
N PHE A 273 -29.77 -23.36 -52.73
CA PHE A 273 -30.06 -21.95 -52.45
C PHE A 273 -31.51 -21.76 -51.99
N HIS A 274 -32.48 -22.38 -52.67
CA HIS A 274 -33.89 -22.32 -52.29
C HIS A 274 -34.17 -23.03 -50.95
N SER A 275 -33.50 -24.15 -50.69
CA SER A 275 -33.57 -24.92 -49.44
C SER A 275 -33.13 -24.08 -48.23
N ILE A 276 -32.03 -23.33 -48.35
CA ILE A 276 -31.48 -22.51 -47.26
C ILE A 276 -32.01 -21.06 -47.23
N LYS A 277 -32.72 -20.61 -48.27
CA LYS A 277 -33.33 -19.27 -48.37
C LYS A 277 -34.12 -18.83 -47.12
N PRO A 278 -34.90 -19.70 -46.43
CA PRO A 278 -35.58 -19.32 -45.20
C PRO A 278 -34.64 -18.83 -44.09
N LEU A 279 -33.38 -19.28 -44.07
CA LEU A 279 -32.37 -18.85 -43.08
C LEU A 279 -31.80 -17.45 -43.38
N PHE A 280 -32.04 -16.92 -44.57
CA PHE A 280 -31.55 -15.61 -45.02
C PHE A 280 -32.47 -14.45 -44.64
N GLN A 281 -33.58 -14.71 -43.93
CA GLN A 281 -34.51 -13.66 -43.51
C GLN A 281 -33.79 -12.58 -42.68
N ASN A 282 -34.01 -11.31 -43.06
CA ASN A 282 -33.35 -10.14 -42.47
C ASN A 282 -31.82 -10.08 -42.64
N LYS A 283 -31.28 -10.82 -43.62
CA LYS A 283 -29.86 -10.80 -43.96
C LYS A 283 -29.69 -10.39 -45.42
N PRO A 284 -28.78 -9.44 -45.72
CA PRO A 284 -28.46 -9.14 -47.10
C PRO A 284 -27.73 -10.33 -47.73
N THR A 285 -28.21 -10.76 -48.90
CA THR A 285 -27.70 -11.94 -49.60
C THR A 285 -27.08 -11.53 -50.93
N LEU A 286 -25.85 -11.98 -51.15
CA LEU A 286 -25.11 -11.78 -52.38
C LEU A 286 -24.86 -13.14 -53.03
N LEU A 287 -25.30 -13.30 -54.29
CA LEU A 287 -24.96 -14.46 -55.10
C LEU A 287 -23.63 -14.17 -55.81
N VAL A 288 -22.63 -14.98 -55.52
CA VAL A 288 -21.27 -14.83 -56.05
C VAL A 288 -20.99 -15.97 -57.01
N ILE A 289 -20.88 -15.65 -58.29
CA ILE A 289 -20.53 -16.61 -59.33
C ILE A 289 -19.00 -16.67 -59.40
N ASN A 290 -18.42 -17.80 -58.99
CA ASN A 290 -16.98 -18.01 -58.99
C ASN A 290 -16.52 -18.80 -60.24
N LYS A 291 -15.21 -18.77 -60.52
CA LYS A 291 -14.56 -19.44 -61.67
C LYS A 291 -14.97 -18.91 -63.05
N ILE A 292 -15.19 -17.60 -63.15
CA ILE A 292 -15.54 -16.93 -64.41
C ILE A 292 -14.44 -16.97 -65.48
N ASP A 293 -13.22 -17.38 -65.10
CA ASP A 293 -12.13 -17.68 -66.02
C ASP A 293 -12.42 -18.89 -66.92
N ILE A 294 -13.37 -19.76 -66.53
CA ILE A 294 -13.76 -20.94 -67.29
C ILE A 294 -15.12 -20.74 -67.99
N VAL A 295 -16.15 -20.32 -67.24
CA VAL A 295 -17.49 -20.05 -67.77
C VAL A 295 -18.03 -18.74 -67.19
N ARG A 296 -18.37 -17.78 -68.06
CA ARG A 296 -19.04 -16.53 -67.68
C ARG A 296 -20.56 -16.69 -67.72
N LEU A 297 -21.28 -15.78 -67.07
CA LEU A 297 -22.75 -15.78 -67.10
C LEU A 297 -23.31 -15.59 -68.52
N SER A 298 -22.56 -14.94 -69.41
CA SER A 298 -22.93 -14.77 -70.83
C SER A 298 -22.95 -16.07 -71.63
N ASP A 299 -22.12 -17.04 -71.21
CA ASP A 299 -21.79 -18.23 -72.00
C ASP A 299 -22.62 -19.45 -71.59
N LEU A 300 -23.58 -19.24 -70.68
CA LEU A 300 -24.39 -20.30 -70.09
C LEU A 300 -25.50 -20.77 -71.04
N THR A 301 -25.79 -22.07 -71.04
CA THR A 301 -26.92 -22.65 -71.78
C THR A 301 -28.26 -22.08 -71.29
N PRO A 302 -29.27 -21.95 -72.18
CA PRO A 302 -30.57 -21.40 -71.80
C PRO A 302 -31.25 -22.16 -70.66
N ASP A 303 -31.10 -23.49 -70.60
CA ASP A 303 -31.68 -24.33 -69.55
C ASP A 303 -31.07 -24.01 -68.16
N ASN A 304 -29.74 -23.88 -68.09
CA ASN A 304 -29.05 -23.52 -66.84
C ASN A 304 -29.31 -22.07 -66.44
N ARG A 305 -29.56 -21.19 -67.42
CA ARG A 305 -29.94 -19.81 -67.19
C ARG A 305 -31.32 -19.68 -66.58
N GLU A 306 -32.28 -20.52 -66.96
CA GLU A 306 -33.62 -20.54 -66.36
C GLU A 306 -33.57 -20.81 -64.84
N PHE A 307 -32.70 -21.75 -64.41
CA PHE A 307 -32.48 -21.99 -62.98
C PHE A 307 -31.88 -20.78 -62.26
N LEU A 308 -30.97 -20.03 -62.88
CA LEU A 308 -30.44 -18.79 -62.30
C LEU A 308 -31.47 -17.67 -62.29
N ASP A 309 -32.29 -17.56 -63.34
CA ASP A 309 -33.34 -16.56 -63.47
C ASP A 309 -34.37 -16.71 -62.34
N SER A 310 -34.61 -17.93 -61.86
CA SER A 310 -35.43 -18.16 -60.66
C SER A 310 -34.88 -17.45 -59.41
N ILE A 311 -33.55 -17.40 -59.24
CA ILE A 311 -32.88 -16.72 -58.14
C ILE A 311 -32.81 -15.20 -58.40
N LEU A 312 -32.50 -14.80 -59.62
CA LEU A 312 -32.40 -13.42 -60.07
C LEU A 312 -33.74 -12.67 -60.02
N SER A 313 -34.86 -13.40 -60.15
CA SER A 313 -36.20 -12.83 -60.01
C SER A 313 -36.41 -12.18 -58.64
N ASP A 314 -35.66 -12.63 -57.62
CA ASP A 314 -35.68 -12.06 -56.30
C ASP A 314 -34.80 -10.80 -56.24
N LYS A 315 -35.47 -9.64 -56.24
CA LYS A 315 -34.81 -8.32 -56.14
C LYS A 315 -33.98 -8.13 -54.87
N SER A 316 -34.12 -9.00 -53.87
CA SER A 316 -33.29 -8.96 -52.66
C SER A 316 -31.89 -9.52 -52.85
N VAL A 317 -31.65 -10.27 -53.94
CA VAL A 317 -30.37 -10.90 -54.25
C VAL A 317 -29.61 -10.06 -55.27
N THR A 318 -28.38 -9.67 -54.94
CA THR A 318 -27.48 -9.02 -55.89
C THR A 318 -26.47 -10.04 -56.41
N VAL A 319 -26.18 -10.02 -57.72
CA VAL A 319 -25.25 -10.96 -58.36
C VAL A 319 -23.93 -10.27 -58.70
N VAL A 320 -22.83 -10.96 -58.44
CA VAL A 320 -21.48 -10.51 -58.77
C VAL A 320 -20.66 -11.69 -59.29
N GLU A 321 -19.95 -11.46 -60.39
CA GLU A 321 -19.01 -12.38 -61.00
C GLU A 321 -17.61 -12.21 -60.40
N THR A 322 -16.91 -13.32 -60.12
CA THR A 322 -15.54 -13.29 -59.59
C THR A 322 -14.72 -14.50 -60.05
N SER A 323 -13.40 -14.33 -60.14
CA SER A 323 -12.46 -15.44 -60.23
C SER A 323 -11.38 -15.28 -59.17
N THR A 324 -11.23 -16.30 -58.33
CA THR A 324 -10.11 -16.39 -57.38
C THR A 324 -8.77 -16.73 -58.03
N TYR A 325 -8.79 -17.17 -59.30
CA TYR A 325 -7.58 -17.50 -60.07
C TYR A 325 -6.98 -16.25 -60.72
N THR A 326 -7.79 -15.47 -61.45
CA THR A 326 -7.35 -14.23 -62.10
C THR A 326 -7.42 -13.00 -61.19
N GLU A 327 -8.01 -13.15 -59.99
CA GLU A 327 -8.31 -12.08 -59.02
C GLU A 327 -9.32 -11.03 -59.51
N GLU A 328 -9.99 -11.31 -60.63
CA GLU A 328 -11.06 -10.47 -61.18
C GLU A 328 -12.30 -10.51 -60.27
N GLY A 329 -12.88 -9.34 -59.98
CA GLY A 329 -14.13 -9.21 -59.20
C GLY A 329 -14.02 -9.48 -57.69
N VAL A 330 -12.91 -10.02 -57.17
CA VAL A 330 -12.77 -10.40 -55.75
C VAL A 330 -12.99 -9.20 -54.81
N ILE A 331 -12.39 -8.06 -55.15
CA ILE A 331 -12.52 -6.81 -54.38
C ILE A 331 -13.93 -6.20 -54.54
N ASP A 332 -14.56 -6.36 -55.69
CA ASP A 332 -15.90 -5.83 -55.95
C ASP A 332 -16.95 -6.57 -55.09
N VAL A 333 -16.87 -7.91 -55.04
CA VAL A 333 -17.67 -8.77 -54.14
C VAL A 333 -17.56 -8.28 -52.70
N ARG A 334 -16.33 -8.05 -52.21
CA ARG A 334 -16.09 -7.51 -50.86
C ARG A 334 -16.80 -6.18 -50.65
N ASN A 335 -16.56 -5.22 -51.54
CA ASN A 335 -17.03 -3.85 -51.38
C ASN A 335 -18.55 -3.81 -51.38
N LYS A 336 -19.19 -4.49 -52.34
CA LYS A 336 -20.66 -4.60 -52.45
C LYS A 336 -21.26 -5.28 -51.21
N ALA A 337 -20.72 -6.42 -50.78
CA ALA A 337 -21.21 -7.11 -49.58
C ALA A 337 -21.11 -6.23 -48.32
N CYS A 338 -19.99 -5.50 -48.16
CA CYS A 338 -19.79 -4.60 -47.04
C CYS A 338 -20.75 -3.40 -47.09
N ASP A 339 -20.92 -2.78 -48.26
CA ASP A 339 -21.75 -1.59 -48.41
C ASP A 339 -23.23 -1.90 -48.16
N ILE A 340 -23.73 -3.04 -48.68
CA ILE A 340 -25.09 -3.50 -48.43
C ILE A 340 -25.31 -3.77 -46.93
N LEU A 341 -24.35 -4.44 -46.26
CA LEU A 341 -24.46 -4.69 -44.81
C LEU A 341 -24.41 -3.40 -43.99
N LEU A 342 -23.58 -2.43 -44.41
CA LEU A 342 -23.52 -1.12 -43.76
C LEU A 342 -24.83 -0.37 -43.89
N ALA A 343 -25.42 -0.32 -45.09
CA ALA A 343 -26.71 0.32 -45.32
C ALA A 343 -27.79 -0.25 -44.40
N HIS A 344 -27.94 -1.58 -44.39
CA HIS A 344 -28.92 -2.26 -43.52
C HIS A 344 -28.65 -2.02 -42.03
N ARG A 345 -27.37 -2.03 -41.59
CA ARG A 345 -27.01 -1.75 -40.19
C ARG A 345 -27.23 -0.31 -39.79
N VAL A 346 -26.97 0.65 -40.68
CA VAL A 346 -27.24 2.07 -40.43
C VAL A 346 -28.74 2.28 -40.31
N GLU A 347 -29.56 1.70 -41.20
CA GLU A 347 -31.01 1.77 -41.12
C GLU A 347 -31.54 1.23 -39.78
N GLN A 348 -31.06 0.06 -39.35
CA GLN A 348 -31.40 -0.49 -38.03
C GLN A 348 -30.96 0.42 -36.87
N LYS A 349 -29.82 1.09 -37.02
CA LYS A 349 -29.34 2.06 -36.02
C LYS A 349 -30.21 3.33 -36.00
N MET A 350 -30.69 3.79 -37.15
CA MET A 350 -31.56 4.97 -37.29
C MET A 350 -32.93 4.74 -36.68
N ARG A 351 -33.43 3.50 -36.69
CA ARG A 351 -34.64 3.13 -35.95
C ARG A 351 -34.47 3.18 -34.43
N GLY A 352 -33.23 3.25 -33.91
CA GLY A 352 -32.92 3.28 -32.48
C GLY A 352 -32.50 4.67 -31.98
N THR A 353 -32.60 4.88 -30.67
CA THR A 353 -32.27 6.17 -30.00
C THR A 353 -30.76 6.39 -29.79
N ARG A 354 -29.91 5.40 -30.09
CA ARG A 354 -28.46 5.50 -29.84
C ARG A 354 -27.76 6.52 -30.74
N ILE A 355 -28.41 6.99 -31.80
CA ILE A 355 -27.85 8.00 -32.70
C ILE A 355 -27.71 9.34 -32.00
N ASP A 356 -28.63 9.70 -31.10
CA ASP A 356 -28.63 10.99 -30.42
C ASP A 356 -27.35 11.18 -29.58
N HIS A 357 -26.85 10.11 -28.98
CA HIS A 357 -25.57 10.12 -28.25
C HIS A 357 -24.33 10.34 -29.14
N VAL A 358 -24.43 10.04 -30.45
CA VAL A 358 -23.32 10.13 -31.41
C VAL A 358 -23.49 11.36 -32.32
N ALA A 359 -24.66 12.00 -32.35
CA ALA A 359 -24.96 13.14 -33.20
C ALA A 359 -23.92 14.26 -33.06
N ASN A 360 -23.48 14.55 -31.83
CA ASN A 360 -22.44 15.56 -31.55
C ASN A 360 -21.09 15.25 -32.23
N LYS A 361 -20.77 13.98 -32.50
CA LYS A 361 -19.52 13.58 -33.18
C LYS A 361 -19.63 13.66 -34.70
N ILE A 362 -20.84 13.53 -35.24
CA ILE A 362 -21.12 13.59 -36.68
C ILE A 362 -21.30 15.04 -37.12
N HIS A 363 -21.79 15.89 -36.21
CA HIS A 363 -21.99 17.31 -36.47
C HIS A 363 -20.65 18.03 -36.68
N ILE A 364 -20.44 18.50 -37.92
CA ILE A 364 -19.31 19.37 -38.26
C ILE A 364 -19.74 20.81 -37.97
N ALA A 365 -19.08 21.46 -37.02
CA ALA A 365 -19.35 22.85 -36.69
C ALA A 365 -18.87 23.75 -37.84
N MET A 366 -19.81 24.48 -38.45
CA MET A 366 -19.49 25.49 -39.44
C MET A 366 -19.23 26.82 -38.73
N PRO A 367 -18.03 27.43 -38.90
CA PRO A 367 -17.73 28.70 -38.26
C PRO A 367 -18.62 29.81 -38.85
N GLN A 368 -19.32 30.54 -37.99
CA GLN A 368 -20.04 31.74 -38.40
C GLN A 368 -19.05 32.90 -38.57
N LYS A 369 -19.19 33.66 -39.66
CA LYS A 369 -18.31 34.80 -39.95
C LYS A 369 -18.50 35.88 -38.87
N ARG A 370 -17.47 36.12 -38.04
CA ARG A 370 -17.49 37.10 -36.95
C ARG A 370 -16.96 38.47 -37.38
N ASP A 371 -15.79 38.48 -38.00
CA ASP A 371 -15.06 39.69 -38.44
C ASP A 371 -14.62 39.52 -39.91
N ASP A 372 -14.17 40.61 -40.54
CA ASP A 372 -13.62 40.62 -41.91
C ASP A 372 -12.10 40.33 -41.99
N VAL A 373 -11.49 39.82 -40.91
CA VAL A 373 -10.06 39.46 -40.89
C VAL A 373 -9.85 38.04 -41.44
N GLU A 374 -9.14 37.94 -42.56
CA GLU A 374 -8.75 36.66 -43.17
C GLU A 374 -7.67 35.96 -42.35
N ARG A 375 -7.91 34.69 -41.99
CA ARG A 375 -6.96 33.84 -41.24
C ARG A 375 -6.58 32.65 -42.11
N THR A 376 -5.55 32.82 -42.94
CA THR A 376 -5.06 31.77 -43.83
C THR A 376 -4.13 30.80 -43.09
N PRO A 377 -4.15 29.49 -43.41
CA PRO A 377 -3.17 28.55 -42.87
C PRO A 377 -1.77 28.89 -43.40
N PHE A 378 -0.80 29.06 -42.50
CA PHE A 378 0.60 29.29 -42.86
C PHE A 378 1.36 27.97 -42.93
N ILE A 379 1.69 27.53 -44.14
CA ILE A 379 2.52 26.34 -44.39
C ILE A 379 3.80 26.84 -45.09
N PRO A 380 4.99 26.74 -44.47
CA PRO A 380 6.24 27.23 -45.04
C PRO A 380 6.64 26.44 -46.28
N ASP A 381 7.31 27.09 -47.22
CA ASP A 381 7.70 26.46 -48.50
C ASP A 381 8.66 25.28 -48.31
N SER A 382 9.51 25.33 -47.27
CA SER A 382 10.36 24.21 -46.88
C SER A 382 9.57 22.93 -46.58
N ALA A 383 8.37 23.03 -46.00
CA ALA A 383 7.52 21.87 -45.72
C ALA A 383 6.77 21.38 -46.96
N LYS A 384 6.32 22.29 -47.84
CA LYS A 384 5.65 21.94 -49.10
C LYS A 384 6.59 21.22 -50.07
N ASN A 385 7.83 21.69 -50.16
CA ASN A 385 8.85 21.14 -51.06
C ASN A 385 9.59 19.94 -50.46
N ARG A 386 9.22 19.51 -49.24
CA ARG A 386 9.88 18.40 -48.56
C ARG A 386 9.56 17.08 -49.25
N VAL A 387 10.60 16.39 -49.73
CA VAL A 387 10.47 15.04 -50.26
C VAL A 387 9.94 14.10 -49.17
N LYS A 388 8.95 13.27 -49.51
CA LYS A 388 8.37 12.29 -48.59
C LYS A 388 9.46 11.29 -48.17
N TYR A 389 9.58 11.05 -46.87
CA TYR A 389 10.53 10.09 -46.35
C TYR A 389 10.15 8.67 -46.78
N ASP A 390 11.06 8.00 -47.49
CA ASP A 390 10.98 6.58 -47.78
C ASP A 390 12.14 5.85 -47.07
N LYS A 391 11.81 4.74 -46.40
CA LYS A 391 12.79 3.93 -45.69
C LYS A 391 13.60 3.07 -46.68
N THR A 392 13.04 2.70 -47.83
CA THR A 392 13.72 1.83 -48.79
C THR A 392 14.71 2.57 -49.70
N ASP A 393 14.66 3.89 -49.72
CA ASP A 393 15.54 4.72 -50.54
C ASP A 393 16.98 4.77 -49.95
N PRO A 394 18.03 4.41 -50.73
CA PRO A 394 19.43 4.51 -50.31
C PRO A 394 19.89 5.95 -50.00
N ASP A 395 19.38 6.94 -50.74
CA ASP A 395 19.78 8.35 -50.61
C ASP A 395 18.90 9.11 -49.59
N ARG A 396 18.18 8.38 -48.75
CA ARG A 396 17.32 8.98 -47.72
C ARG A 396 18.15 9.79 -46.72
N ARG A 397 17.54 10.85 -46.20
CA ARG A 397 18.10 11.60 -45.06
C ARG A 397 18.33 10.65 -43.88
N ARG A 398 19.55 10.61 -43.35
CA ARG A 398 19.87 9.89 -42.13
C ARG A 398 19.11 10.48 -40.93
N LEU A 399 18.47 9.61 -40.17
CA LEU A 399 17.80 9.97 -38.91
C LEU A 399 18.72 9.67 -37.73
N GLU A 400 18.55 10.37 -36.60
CA GLU A 400 19.32 10.07 -35.37
C GLU A 400 19.13 8.62 -34.89
N ARG A 401 17.98 8.00 -35.20
CA ARG A 401 17.75 6.57 -34.93
C ARG A 401 18.66 5.63 -35.73
N ASP A 402 19.04 6.03 -36.95
CA ASP A 402 19.99 5.25 -37.76
C ASP A 402 21.41 5.39 -37.15
N GLU A 403 21.79 6.60 -36.70
CA GLU A 403 23.05 6.85 -35.98
C GLU A 403 23.11 6.06 -34.65
N GLU A 404 22.01 6.01 -33.90
CA GLU A 404 21.88 5.23 -32.67
C GLU A 404 22.10 3.74 -32.93
N GLN A 405 21.46 3.16 -33.96
CA GLN A 405 21.60 1.74 -34.31
C GLN A 405 23.02 1.35 -34.77
N GLU A 406 23.75 2.27 -35.42
CA GLU A 406 25.15 2.06 -35.78
C GLU A 406 26.06 2.04 -34.55
N ILE A 407 25.81 2.92 -33.58
CA ILE A 407 26.61 3.08 -32.35
C ILE A 407 26.29 1.99 -31.31
N GLU A 408 25.03 1.56 -31.21
CA GLU A 408 24.55 0.55 -30.23
C GLU A 408 25.24 -0.81 -30.44
N ASN A 409 25.69 -1.12 -31.66
CA ASN A 409 26.52 -2.29 -31.94
C ASN A 409 27.95 -2.20 -31.34
N MET A 410 28.37 -1.03 -30.86
CA MET A 410 29.73 -0.77 -30.36
C MET A 410 29.76 -0.23 -28.91
N ARG A 411 28.81 0.62 -28.46
CA ARG A 411 28.74 1.24 -27.11
C ARG A 411 27.34 1.78 -26.75
N ILE A 412 27.18 2.31 -25.53
CA ILE A 412 26.03 3.12 -25.07
C ILE A 412 25.98 4.42 -25.90
N PHE A 413 24.89 4.64 -26.63
CA PHE A 413 24.62 5.91 -27.32
C PHE A 413 24.25 7.00 -26.31
N THR A 414 24.90 8.17 -26.41
CA THR A 414 24.55 9.36 -25.63
C THR A 414 24.16 10.47 -26.60
N GLN A 415 22.91 10.95 -26.53
CA GLN A 415 22.43 12.01 -27.40
C GLN A 415 23.12 13.34 -27.05
N ASP A 416 23.79 13.93 -28.04
CA ASP A 416 24.38 15.26 -27.90
C ASP A 416 23.34 16.34 -28.20
N LEU A 417 22.84 16.98 -27.13
CA LEU A 417 21.85 18.06 -27.22
C LEU A 417 22.41 19.33 -27.88
N LYS A 418 23.74 19.55 -27.80
CA LYS A 418 24.37 20.76 -28.30
C LYS A 418 24.59 20.70 -29.81
N LYS A 419 24.71 19.50 -30.42
CA LYS A 419 24.99 19.25 -31.86
C LYS A 419 24.18 20.08 -32.85
N ASN A 420 22.91 20.39 -32.56
CA ASN A 420 22.00 21.07 -33.49
C ASN A 420 21.67 22.53 -33.12
N TYR A 421 22.37 23.14 -32.16
CA TYR A 421 22.18 24.56 -31.83
C TYR A 421 22.64 25.48 -32.98
N LEU A 422 21.90 26.56 -33.19
CA LEU A 422 22.23 27.64 -34.12
C LEU A 422 22.74 28.82 -33.28
N LEU A 423 24.05 29.03 -33.28
CA LEU A 423 24.71 30.13 -32.56
C LEU A 423 25.43 31.04 -33.58
N ALA A 424 25.89 32.21 -33.14
CA ALA A 424 26.57 33.16 -34.04
C ALA A 424 27.92 32.63 -34.55
N ASP A 425 28.65 31.92 -33.68
CA ASP A 425 29.81 31.10 -34.03
C ASP A 425 29.48 29.62 -33.80
N ASP A 426 30.10 28.69 -34.53
CA ASP A 426 29.95 27.25 -34.26
C ASP A 426 31.00 26.76 -33.25
N SER A 427 32.07 27.54 -33.01
CA SER A 427 33.19 27.15 -32.15
C SER A 427 32.82 26.99 -30.67
N TRP A 428 32.06 27.94 -30.12
CA TRP A 428 31.58 27.98 -28.71
C TRP A 428 30.39 27.06 -28.41
N LYS A 429 29.97 26.21 -29.35
CA LYS A 429 28.77 25.36 -29.21
C LYS A 429 28.87 24.38 -28.03
N TYR A 430 30.09 23.97 -27.70
CA TYR A 430 30.36 23.03 -26.61
C TYR A 430 30.75 23.70 -25.29
N ASP A 431 30.82 25.04 -25.25
CA ASP A 431 31.23 25.78 -24.06
C ASP A 431 30.29 25.52 -22.87
N VAL A 432 30.87 25.57 -21.68
CA VAL A 432 30.15 25.37 -20.43
C VAL A 432 29.76 26.74 -19.88
N VAL A 433 28.46 27.03 -19.86
CA VAL A 433 27.92 28.25 -19.27
C VAL A 433 27.99 28.13 -17.74
N PRO A 434 28.70 29.02 -17.03
CA PRO A 434 28.69 29.02 -15.57
C PRO A 434 27.29 29.32 -15.06
N GLU A 435 26.72 28.43 -14.23
CA GLU A 435 25.35 28.62 -13.72
C GLU A 435 25.32 29.45 -12.42
N ILE A 436 26.31 29.26 -11.54
CA ILE A 436 26.34 29.82 -10.19
C ILE A 436 27.70 30.47 -9.93
N TRP A 437 27.66 31.69 -9.39
CA TRP A 437 28.83 32.42 -8.90
C TRP A 437 28.56 32.98 -7.51
N GLN A 438 29.35 32.54 -6.51
CA GLN A 438 29.30 33.04 -5.12
C GLN A 438 27.89 33.08 -4.50
N GLY A 439 27.07 32.06 -4.76
CA GLY A 439 25.71 31.96 -4.22
C GLY A 439 24.63 32.73 -4.99
N LYS A 440 24.99 33.38 -6.11
CA LYS A 440 24.07 34.01 -7.06
C LYS A 440 24.04 33.22 -8.38
N ASN A 441 22.92 33.22 -9.08
CA ASN A 441 22.83 32.60 -10.41
C ASN A 441 23.36 33.58 -11.45
N VAL A 442 24.18 33.11 -12.39
CA VAL A 442 24.72 33.95 -13.47
C VAL A 442 23.61 34.37 -14.45
N ALA A 443 22.63 33.50 -14.68
CA ALA A 443 21.49 33.77 -15.58
C ALA A 443 20.69 35.02 -15.21
N ASP A 444 20.64 35.36 -13.91
CA ASP A 444 19.93 36.55 -13.42
C ASP A 444 20.63 37.87 -13.83
N PHE A 445 21.89 37.80 -14.25
CA PHE A 445 22.72 38.94 -14.65
C PHE A 445 23.02 38.98 -16.16
N ILE A 446 22.45 38.06 -16.95
CA ILE A 446 22.63 38.06 -18.42
C ILE A 446 21.71 39.14 -19.01
N ASP A 447 22.31 40.24 -19.45
CA ASP A 447 21.65 41.36 -20.11
C ASP A 447 22.56 41.85 -21.26
N PRO A 448 22.02 42.11 -22.47
CA PRO A 448 22.82 42.66 -23.57
C PRO A 448 23.50 43.99 -23.22
N ASP A 449 22.95 44.78 -22.28
CA ASP A 449 23.43 46.12 -21.92
C ASP A 449 24.06 46.19 -20.51
N ILE A 450 24.60 45.08 -20.00
CA ILE A 450 25.10 44.98 -18.60
C ILE A 450 26.26 45.93 -18.29
N GLU A 451 27.18 46.14 -19.24
CA GLU A 451 28.36 47.02 -19.06
C GLU A 451 27.93 48.47 -18.82
N ALA A 452 26.93 48.96 -19.56
CA ALA A 452 26.41 50.31 -19.38
C ALA A 452 25.75 50.52 -18.01
N LYS A 453 25.12 49.48 -17.46
CA LYS A 453 24.53 49.50 -16.11
C LYS A 453 25.61 49.48 -15.03
N LEU A 454 26.69 48.71 -15.23
CA LEU A 454 27.82 48.69 -14.32
C LEU A 454 28.51 50.05 -14.25
N ASP A 455 28.79 50.67 -15.40
CA ASP A 455 29.36 52.02 -15.48
C ASP A 455 28.50 53.07 -14.75
N ALA A 456 27.17 52.94 -14.79
CA ALA A 456 26.27 53.84 -14.07
C ALA A 456 26.37 53.68 -12.54
N LEU A 457 26.53 52.44 -12.07
CA LEU A 457 26.67 52.12 -10.65
C LEU A 457 28.04 52.53 -10.11
N GLU A 458 29.12 52.31 -10.85
CA GLU A 458 30.47 52.75 -10.46
C GLU A 458 30.54 54.28 -10.31
N ARG A 459 29.93 55.04 -11.22
CA ARG A 459 29.81 56.51 -11.07
C ARG A 459 29.00 56.93 -9.84
N GLU A 460 28.02 56.12 -9.42
CA GLU A 460 27.26 56.38 -8.20
C GLU A 460 28.09 56.08 -6.96
N GLU A 461 28.86 54.98 -6.93
CA GLU A 461 29.77 54.68 -5.82
C GLU A 461 30.88 55.71 -5.68
N GLU A 462 31.51 56.16 -6.79
CA GLU A 462 32.50 57.25 -6.77
C GLU A 462 31.92 58.54 -6.17
N ARG A 463 30.64 58.84 -6.47
CA ARG A 463 29.95 59.99 -5.87
C ARG A 463 29.76 59.81 -4.36
N LEU A 464 29.34 58.63 -3.91
CA LEU A 464 29.10 58.32 -2.49
C LEU A 464 30.40 58.30 -1.67
N GLU A 465 31.50 57.81 -2.24
CA GLU A 465 32.82 57.87 -1.61
C GLU A 465 33.32 59.32 -1.48
N ALA A 466 33.15 60.14 -2.53
CA ALA A 466 33.49 61.56 -2.48
C ALA A 466 32.68 62.33 -1.40
N GLU A 467 31.46 61.88 -1.11
CA GLU A 467 30.60 62.43 -0.04
C GLU A 467 30.99 61.94 1.38
N GLY A 468 31.93 60.98 1.50
CA GLY A 468 32.45 60.50 2.79
C GLY A 468 31.54 59.53 3.54
N PHE A 469 30.56 58.90 2.86
CA PHE A 469 29.55 58.03 3.48
C PHE A 469 30.15 56.83 4.25
N TYR A 470 31.34 56.37 3.87
CA TYR A 470 32.01 55.21 4.46
C TYR A 470 33.07 55.55 5.53
N ALA A 471 33.26 56.82 5.90
CA ALA A 471 34.14 57.18 7.01
C ALA A 471 33.48 56.82 8.34
N SER A 472 34.09 55.91 9.12
CA SER A 472 33.61 55.50 10.45
C SER A 472 34.62 55.91 11.51
N ASP A 473 34.51 57.15 12.00
CA ASP A 473 35.32 57.65 13.12
C ASP A 473 34.43 57.76 14.37
N ASP A 474 34.39 56.71 15.19
CA ASP A 474 33.82 56.75 16.56
C ASP A 474 34.86 56.20 17.56
N GLU A 475 35.89 57.00 17.87
CA GLU A 475 36.64 56.87 19.13
C GLU A 475 36.01 57.79 20.18
N ASP A 476 34.93 57.33 20.82
CA ASP A 476 34.31 58.05 21.93
C ASP A 476 35.17 57.94 23.21
N ILE A 477 35.70 59.09 23.65
CA ILE A 477 36.40 59.27 24.93
C ILE A 477 35.34 59.23 26.05
N ILE A 478 35.31 58.18 26.87
CA ILE A 478 34.32 57.98 27.94
C ILE A 478 34.80 58.63 29.26
N ASP A 479 33.90 59.37 29.92
CA ASP A 479 34.15 60.21 31.10
C ASP A 479 34.06 59.44 32.43
N SER A 480 34.76 59.91 33.48
CA SER A 480 34.94 59.24 34.78
C SER A 480 33.64 58.86 35.50
N ASP A 481 32.57 59.65 35.32
CA ASP A 481 31.30 59.46 36.03
C ASP A 481 30.53 58.21 35.54
N GLU A 482 30.76 57.78 34.31
CA GLU A 482 30.02 56.67 33.69
C GLU A 482 30.62 55.30 34.09
N GLU A 483 31.93 55.26 34.38
CA GLU A 483 32.59 54.11 35.02
C GLU A 483 32.11 53.93 36.47
N ASP A 484 31.98 55.02 37.23
CA ASP A 484 31.53 54.99 38.62
C ASP A 484 30.08 54.48 38.75
N PHE A 485 29.20 54.88 37.83
CA PHE A 485 27.83 54.38 37.81
C PHE A 485 27.78 52.86 37.55
N ARG A 486 28.59 52.35 36.60
CA ARG A 486 28.69 50.91 36.34
C ARG A 486 29.27 50.15 37.54
N ALA A 487 30.28 50.71 38.22
CA ALA A 487 30.87 50.10 39.40
C ALA A 487 29.87 50.00 40.57
N ALA A 488 29.09 51.06 40.82
CA ALA A 488 28.04 51.07 41.84
C ALA A 488 26.93 50.05 41.54
N ALA A 489 26.47 49.98 40.28
CA ALA A 489 25.45 49.02 39.86
C ALA A 489 25.89 47.56 40.09
N LYS A 490 27.17 47.26 39.87
CA LYS A 490 27.75 45.93 40.09
C LYS A 490 27.77 45.55 41.58
N GLN A 491 28.19 46.46 42.47
CA GLN A 491 28.18 46.22 43.93
C GLN A 491 26.78 45.95 44.48
N VAL A 492 25.76 46.66 43.98
CA VAL A 492 24.36 46.44 44.40
C VAL A 492 23.88 45.05 44.00
N SER A 493 24.23 44.59 42.80
CA SER A 493 23.87 43.26 42.29
C SER A 493 24.49 42.15 43.16
N GLU A 494 25.78 42.29 43.50
CA GLU A 494 26.49 41.33 44.35
C GLU A 494 25.91 41.28 45.77
N ARG A 495 25.58 42.43 46.37
CA ARG A 495 24.96 42.49 47.70
C ARG A 495 23.60 41.79 47.72
N LYS A 496 22.76 42.00 46.69
CA LYS A 496 21.46 41.31 46.55
C LYS A 496 21.62 39.79 46.46
N ALA A 497 22.63 39.30 45.74
CA ALA A 497 22.91 37.87 45.64
C ALA A 497 23.27 37.25 47.00
N VAL A 498 24.09 37.93 47.82
CA VAL A 498 24.47 37.46 49.17
C VAL A 498 23.25 37.40 50.10
N VAL A 499 22.37 38.40 50.10
CA VAL A 499 21.15 38.39 50.93
C VAL A 499 20.21 37.26 50.53
N LYS A 500 20.06 37.01 49.22
CA LYS A 500 19.27 35.89 48.69
C LYS A 500 19.79 34.54 49.19
N LYS A 501 21.11 34.34 49.18
CA LYS A 501 21.78 33.13 49.70
C LYS A 501 21.55 32.96 51.21
N MET A 502 21.73 34.02 52.00
CA MET A 502 21.46 33.98 53.46
C MET A 502 20.00 33.64 53.79
N SER A 503 19.04 34.07 52.97
CA SER A 503 17.63 33.72 53.12
C SER A 503 17.36 32.24 52.82
N GLN A 504 17.95 31.71 51.76
CA GLN A 504 17.87 30.29 51.41
C GLN A 504 18.46 29.38 52.50
N ASP A 505 19.60 29.76 53.08
CA ASP A 505 20.23 28.99 54.16
C ASP A 505 19.39 29.01 55.46
N LYS A 506 18.71 30.13 55.78
CA LYS A 506 17.75 30.19 56.90
C LYS A 506 16.51 29.34 56.65
N ASN A 507 16.03 29.26 55.42
CA ASN A 507 14.84 28.50 55.04
C ASN A 507 15.10 27.00 54.82
N LYS A 508 16.35 26.53 54.79
CA LYS A 508 16.73 25.11 54.67
C LYS A 508 16.34 24.23 55.87
N LEU A 509 15.81 24.82 56.95
CA LEU A 509 15.39 24.15 58.20
C LEU A 509 13.89 23.76 58.22
N GLN A 510 13.25 23.51 57.07
CA GLN A 510 11.79 23.26 56.96
C GLN A 510 11.24 22.07 57.78
N ASN A 511 12.10 21.24 58.40
CA ASN A 511 11.67 20.14 59.27
C ASN A 511 11.79 20.42 60.77
N ARG A 512 12.07 21.67 61.21
CA ARG A 512 12.05 22.07 62.63
C ARG A 512 11.42 23.46 62.82
N PRO A 513 10.62 23.68 63.87
CA PRO A 513 10.09 25.01 64.18
C PRO A 513 11.21 25.99 64.55
N ILE A 514 11.22 27.17 63.95
CA ILE A 514 12.19 28.25 64.23
C ILE A 514 11.91 28.82 65.62
N ILE A 515 12.93 28.88 66.48
CA ILE A 515 12.80 29.42 67.84
C ILE A 515 12.40 30.92 67.77
N PRO A 516 11.33 31.35 68.47
CA PRO A 516 10.94 32.75 68.51
C PRO A 516 12.06 33.63 69.08
N ARG A 517 12.36 34.75 68.40
CA ARG A 517 13.42 35.69 68.80
C ARG A 517 13.29 36.17 70.26
N LYS A 518 12.06 36.24 70.80
CA LYS A 518 11.79 36.64 72.20
C LYS A 518 12.40 35.69 73.25
N LYS A 519 12.66 34.43 72.90
CA LYS A 519 13.27 33.44 73.81
C LYS A 519 14.77 33.21 73.54
N ARG A 520 15.34 33.90 72.54
CA ARG A 520 16.77 33.81 72.20
C ARG A 520 17.49 35.03 72.78
N HIS A 521 18.53 34.79 73.57
CA HIS A 521 19.42 35.87 74.01
C HIS A 521 20.27 36.34 72.82
N VAL A 522 20.36 37.65 72.63
CA VAL A 522 21.24 38.29 71.64
C VAL A 522 22.40 38.91 72.41
N THR A 523 23.63 38.65 71.98
CA THR A 523 24.80 39.27 72.60
C THR A 523 24.93 40.73 72.16
N LEU A 524 25.52 41.56 73.02
CA LEU A 524 25.79 42.96 72.69
C LEU A 524 26.63 43.04 71.40
N SER A 525 27.67 42.21 71.27
CA SER A 525 28.57 42.21 70.12
C SER A 525 27.90 41.84 68.79
N GLU A 526 26.93 40.93 68.78
CA GLU A 526 26.19 40.58 67.55
C GLU A 526 25.32 41.76 67.10
N MET A 527 24.72 42.47 68.05
CA MET A 527 23.84 43.61 67.76
C MET A 527 24.64 44.86 67.35
N THR A 528 25.74 45.18 68.05
CA THR A 528 26.56 46.37 67.75
C THR A 528 27.26 46.24 66.40
N ASN A 529 27.79 45.06 66.07
CA ASN A 529 28.38 44.82 64.75
C ASN A 529 27.36 44.92 63.62
N GLY A 530 26.10 44.50 63.84
CA GLY A 530 25.01 44.68 62.88
C GLY A 530 24.64 46.15 62.65
N MET A 531 24.63 46.95 63.71
CA MET A 531 24.36 48.41 63.64
C MET A 531 25.48 49.15 62.92
N ARG A 532 26.75 48.87 63.26
CA ARG A 532 27.91 49.46 62.57
C ARG A 532 27.91 49.13 61.08
N LYS A 533 27.56 47.88 60.71
CA LYS A 533 27.39 47.48 59.30
C LYS A 533 26.25 48.19 58.57
N SER A 534 25.29 48.74 59.30
CA SER A 534 24.16 49.50 58.76
C SER A 534 24.38 51.02 58.86
N GLY A 535 25.57 51.46 59.29
CA GLY A 535 25.92 52.88 59.44
C GLY A 535 25.34 53.56 60.68
N ILE A 536 24.83 52.80 61.65
CA ILE A 536 24.25 53.35 62.89
C ILE A 536 25.27 53.19 64.02
N ASP A 537 25.56 54.28 64.74
CA ASP A 537 26.50 54.28 65.86
C ASP A 537 25.89 53.64 67.13
N PRO A 538 26.46 52.52 67.64
CA PRO A 538 25.95 51.85 68.84
C PRO A 538 26.41 52.48 70.17
N ALA A 539 27.17 53.58 70.18
CA ALA A 539 27.76 54.14 71.40
C ALA A 539 26.74 54.36 72.55
N ARG A 540 25.51 54.76 72.24
CA ARG A 540 24.44 54.96 73.24
C ARG A 540 23.95 53.64 73.86
N LEU A 541 23.96 52.55 73.09
CA LEU A 541 23.58 51.21 73.53
C LEU A 541 24.70 50.57 74.35
N GLU A 542 25.96 50.70 73.90
CA GLU A 542 27.16 50.24 74.61
C GLU A 542 27.26 50.92 75.98
N LYS A 543 27.11 52.25 76.02
CA LYS A 543 27.02 52.99 77.30
C LYS A 543 25.89 52.51 78.19
N ARG A 544 24.71 52.18 77.63
CA ARG A 544 23.59 51.65 78.42
C ARG A 544 23.90 50.26 78.97
N ALA A 545 24.56 49.40 78.19
CA ALA A 545 24.97 48.07 78.62
C ALA A 545 26.06 48.14 79.69
N GLU A 546 27.06 49.00 79.54
CA GLU A 546 28.06 49.31 80.57
C GLU A 546 27.40 49.86 81.84
N ARG A 547 26.40 50.74 81.71
CA ARG A 547 25.65 51.25 82.86
C ARG A 547 24.88 50.16 83.60
N LEU A 548 24.31 49.21 82.87
CA LEU A 548 23.61 48.06 83.45
C LEU A 548 24.59 47.05 84.06
N LEU A 549 25.75 46.83 83.45
CA LEU A 549 26.82 46.00 83.99
C LEU A 549 27.40 46.61 85.26
N THR A 550 27.71 47.91 85.25
CA THR A 550 28.21 48.64 86.42
C THR A 550 27.16 48.77 87.51
N GLN A 551 25.86 48.92 87.20
CA GLN A 551 24.80 48.81 88.21
C GLN A 551 24.73 47.40 88.80
N LYS A 552 24.90 46.36 87.99
CA LYS A 552 24.85 44.98 88.45
C LYS A 552 26.11 44.59 89.24
N GLN A 553 27.28 45.12 88.88
CA GLN A 553 28.53 45.04 89.65
C GLN A 553 28.42 45.83 90.96
N LYS A 554 27.98 47.10 90.93
CA LYS A 554 27.73 47.89 92.14
C LYS A 554 26.67 47.26 93.05
N ALA A 555 25.65 46.59 92.50
CA ALA A 555 24.68 45.83 93.29
C ALA A 555 25.24 44.52 93.84
N TRP A 556 26.32 43.99 93.25
CA TRP A 556 27.05 42.82 93.74
C TRP A 556 28.06 43.25 94.83
N GLU A 557 28.85 44.29 94.57
CA GLU A 557 29.81 44.94 95.48
C GLU A 557 29.12 45.56 96.71
N ALA A 558 27.95 46.21 96.55
CA ALA A 558 27.18 46.75 97.67
C ALA A 558 26.53 45.67 98.55
N LYS A 559 26.45 44.42 98.06
CA LYS A 559 26.03 43.28 98.87
C LYS A 559 27.19 42.67 99.65
N GLU A 560 28.42 42.92 99.21
CA GLU A 560 29.69 42.48 99.83
C GLU A 560 30.16 43.46 100.92
N GLN A 561 29.86 44.76 100.80
CA GLN A 561 30.34 45.83 101.71
C GLN A 561 29.54 46.09 103.00
N ASN A 562 28.52 45.28 103.33
CA ASN A 562 27.71 45.48 104.54
C ASN A 562 27.92 44.41 105.62
N ASP A 563 29.04 43.68 105.55
CA ASP A 563 29.48 42.73 106.59
C ASP A 563 30.86 43.15 107.10
N THR A 564 30.90 44.01 108.11
CA THR A 564 32.10 44.30 108.91
C THR A 564 32.22 43.28 110.04
N GLY A 565 33.18 42.35 109.90
CA GLY A 565 33.85 41.63 110.98
C GLY A 565 35.37 41.75 110.79
N MET A 566 36.09 42.15 111.85
CA MET A 566 37.53 42.47 111.89
C MET A 566 38.49 41.33 111.48
N ASP A 567 39.60 41.73 110.84
CA ASP A 567 41.00 41.22 110.80
C ASP A 567 41.24 39.71 110.57
N GLN A 568 42.17 39.24 109.71
CA GLN A 568 43.59 39.59 109.67
C GLN A 568 44.28 39.09 108.37
N ASP A 569 45.49 39.62 108.14
CA ASP A 569 46.34 39.62 106.95
C ASP A 569 46.84 38.26 106.41
N GLY A 570 47.19 38.27 105.10
CA GLY A 570 48.54 37.95 104.65
C GLY A 570 49.04 36.50 104.66
N ASP A 571 48.89 35.88 103.49
CA ASP A 571 49.75 34.88 102.85
C ASP A 571 49.67 33.38 103.21
N VAL A 572 49.74 32.62 102.11
CA VAL A 572 49.86 31.18 101.92
C VAL A 572 48.56 30.38 101.83
N GLU A 573 48.59 29.48 100.84
CA GLU A 573 47.60 28.51 100.41
C GLU A 573 46.71 27.93 101.51
N MET A 574 45.46 27.72 101.09
CA MET A 574 44.48 26.83 101.72
C MET A 574 44.01 27.30 103.10
N ASP A 575 42.78 27.83 103.19
CA ASP A 575 42.07 27.58 104.43
C ASP A 575 40.55 27.55 104.34
N SER A 576 40.04 27.02 105.43
CA SER A 576 38.88 26.24 105.64
C SER A 576 37.93 26.97 106.60
N GLN A 577 36.68 26.56 106.54
CA GLN A 577 35.66 26.66 107.61
C GLN A 577 35.18 28.05 108.08
N VAL A 578 33.97 28.34 107.59
CA VAL A 578 32.97 29.32 108.04
C VAL A 578 32.63 29.19 109.54
N PRO A 579 32.41 30.29 110.31
CA PRO A 579 31.85 30.19 111.64
C PRO A 579 30.30 30.23 111.67
N SER A 580 29.80 29.42 112.58
CA SER A 580 28.45 29.10 113.01
C SER A 580 27.60 30.30 113.49
N LYS A 581 26.41 30.52 112.92
CA LYS A 581 25.06 30.20 113.50
C LYS A 581 23.89 30.84 112.71
N GLY A 582 23.16 29.99 111.98
CA GLY A 582 21.71 30.01 111.71
C GLY A 582 20.97 31.30 111.31
N LYS A 583 20.37 31.29 110.10
CA LYS A 583 19.05 31.88 109.83
C LYS A 583 18.35 31.26 108.60
N ARG A 584 17.30 30.50 108.91
CA ARG A 584 15.97 30.43 108.28
C ARG A 584 15.86 30.34 106.74
N ALA A 585 15.42 29.15 106.33
CA ALA A 585 14.61 28.93 105.13
C ALA A 585 13.34 29.81 105.13
N LEU A 586 13.15 30.60 104.09
CA LEU A 586 11.84 31.14 103.73
C LEU A 586 11.14 30.12 102.82
N THR A 587 10.35 29.27 103.45
CA THR A 587 9.36 28.44 102.76
C THR A 587 8.27 29.32 102.16
N SER A 588 8.07 29.24 100.85
CA SER A 588 6.77 29.54 100.23
C SER A 588 6.42 28.47 99.18
N ALA A 589 6.30 27.23 99.65
CA ALA A 589 5.41 26.18 99.15
C ALA A 589 5.59 24.98 100.09
N ARG A 590 4.50 24.46 100.67
CA ARG A 590 4.52 23.38 101.67
C ARG A 590 5.12 22.09 101.07
N GLY A 591 6.37 21.79 101.43
CA GLY A 591 7.06 20.52 101.21
C GLY A 591 7.85 20.13 102.46
N PRO A 592 8.09 18.82 102.72
CA PRO A 592 8.55 18.33 104.03
C PRO A 592 9.97 18.78 104.39
N ARG A 593 10.17 19.11 105.67
CA ARG A 593 11.36 19.74 106.28
C ARG A 593 12.65 18.90 106.33
N ALA A 594 12.67 17.72 105.71
CA ALA A 594 13.84 16.84 105.69
C ALA A 594 14.14 16.39 104.24
N HIS A 595 15.35 16.68 103.76
CA HIS A 595 15.82 16.23 102.45
C HIS A 595 16.06 14.71 102.51
N ARG A 596 15.14 13.91 101.97
CA ARG A 596 15.14 12.43 102.11
C ARG A 596 16.43 11.74 101.66
N GLN A 597 17.18 12.36 100.74
CA GLN A 597 18.46 11.84 100.27
C GLN A 597 19.56 11.85 101.34
N TYR A 598 19.46 12.74 102.33
CA TYR A 598 20.48 12.93 103.36
C TYR A 598 20.01 12.50 104.76
N ALA A 599 18.70 12.36 104.98
CA ALA A 599 18.11 12.06 106.28
C ALA A 599 18.60 10.76 106.94
N GLY A 600 19.13 9.81 106.17
CA GLY A 600 19.68 8.54 106.67
C GLY A 600 21.21 8.47 106.70
N LEU A 601 21.92 9.56 106.41
CA LEU A 601 23.38 9.60 106.33
C LEU A 601 23.89 10.57 107.39
N ALA A 602 24.71 10.06 108.33
CA ALA A 602 25.09 10.81 109.52
C ALA A 602 26.23 11.80 109.26
N THR A 603 27.14 11.48 108.34
CA THR A 603 28.32 12.29 108.02
C THR A 603 28.32 12.74 106.56
N GLN A 604 28.90 13.92 106.31
CA GLN A 604 28.96 14.50 104.97
C GLN A 604 29.72 13.60 103.98
N GLY A 605 30.79 12.92 104.40
CA GLY A 605 31.51 11.95 103.56
C GLY A 605 30.66 10.75 103.13
N GLN A 606 29.72 10.27 103.96
CA GLN A 606 28.77 9.22 103.55
C GLN A 606 27.78 9.73 102.50
N SER A 607 27.37 11.00 102.58
CA SER A 607 26.50 11.62 101.59
C SER A 607 27.17 11.78 100.22
N GLU A 608 28.44 12.19 100.21
CA GLU A 608 29.23 12.34 98.99
C GLU A 608 29.46 10.98 98.32
N LYS A 609 29.82 9.96 99.11
CA LYS A 609 29.99 8.59 98.62
C LYS A 609 28.69 7.97 98.10
N ALA A 610 27.54 8.25 98.73
CA ALA A 610 26.23 7.81 98.23
C ALA A 610 25.86 8.46 96.88
N VAL A 611 26.19 9.74 96.69
CA VAL A 611 26.00 10.44 95.41
C VAL A 611 26.93 9.85 94.34
N GLU A 612 28.17 9.54 94.69
CA GLU A 612 29.14 8.92 93.77
C GLU A 612 28.68 7.53 93.33
N LEU A 613 28.26 6.67 94.27
CA LEU A 613 27.71 5.35 93.97
C LEU A 613 26.45 5.42 93.11
N ARG A 614 25.58 6.41 93.34
CA ARG A 614 24.40 6.66 92.47
C ARG A 614 24.82 7.04 91.06
N LYS A 615 25.79 7.94 90.90
CA LYS A 615 26.34 8.31 89.58
C LYS A 615 27.01 7.12 88.90
N PHE A 616 27.68 6.25 89.66
CA PHE A 616 28.29 5.03 89.14
C PHE A 616 27.23 4.04 88.65
N ALA A 617 26.18 3.79 89.43
CA ALA A 617 25.06 2.93 89.05
C ALA A 617 24.31 3.42 87.81
N GLN A 618 24.26 4.73 87.57
CA GLN A 618 23.63 5.31 86.37
C GLN A 618 24.45 5.13 85.09
N ARG A 619 25.74 4.74 85.16
CA ARG A 619 26.59 4.58 83.96
C ARG A 619 26.06 3.54 82.98
N THR A 620 25.50 2.42 83.47
CA THR A 620 24.96 1.34 82.61
C THR A 620 23.70 1.76 81.85
N PRO A 621 22.66 2.34 82.48
CA PRO A 621 21.54 2.97 81.77
C PRO A 621 21.99 4.07 80.79
N ASN A 622 22.93 4.93 81.21
CA ASN A 622 23.43 6.02 80.38
C ASN A 622 24.19 5.51 79.16
N ARG A 623 24.98 4.43 79.29
CA ARG A 623 25.66 3.77 78.16
C ARG A 623 24.67 3.20 77.14
N LEU A 624 23.51 2.73 77.60
CA LEU A 624 22.41 2.27 76.74
C LEU A 624 21.52 3.42 76.24
N ALA A 625 21.92 4.68 76.49
CA ALA A 625 21.17 5.90 76.17
C ALA A 625 19.71 5.86 76.68
N LYS A 626 19.46 5.23 77.83
CA LYS A 626 18.14 5.26 78.47
C LYS A 626 17.84 6.68 78.96
N ALA A 627 16.63 7.15 78.71
CA ALA A 627 16.24 8.50 79.10
C ALA A 627 16.21 8.69 80.63
N SER A 628 15.94 7.62 81.38
CA SER A 628 15.91 7.60 82.85
C SER A 628 15.89 6.16 83.37
N GLU A 629 15.93 5.97 84.69
CA GLU A 629 15.69 4.67 85.33
C GLU A 629 14.30 4.08 85.03
N SER A 630 13.33 4.93 84.64
CA SER A 630 12.01 4.50 84.20
C SER A 630 11.94 4.05 82.74
N ASP A 631 12.96 4.35 81.91
CA ASP A 631 12.97 3.95 80.50
C ASP A 631 13.47 2.50 80.32
N ARG A 632 12.51 1.58 80.35
CA ARG A 632 12.72 0.14 80.13
C ARG A 632 12.15 -0.36 78.81
N HIS A 633 11.97 0.51 77.81
CA HIS A 633 11.41 0.10 76.51
C HIS A 633 12.32 -0.92 75.81
N VAL A 634 11.72 -2.02 75.35
CA VAL A 634 12.38 -3.09 74.58
C VAL A 634 11.90 -3.00 73.13
N PRO A 635 12.76 -2.56 72.18
CA PRO A 635 12.36 -2.48 70.78
C PRO A 635 12.19 -3.88 70.17
N ILE A 636 11.18 -4.04 69.33
CA ILE A 636 10.96 -5.28 68.58
C ILE A 636 12.02 -5.36 67.47
N THR A 637 13.00 -6.26 67.62
CA THR A 637 14.11 -6.41 66.66
C THR A 637 13.70 -7.09 65.36
N LYS A 638 12.65 -7.92 65.39
CA LYS A 638 12.19 -8.75 64.27
C LYS A 638 10.65 -8.73 64.17
N PRO A 639 10.05 -7.68 63.57
CA PRO A 639 8.60 -7.58 63.46
C PRO A 639 8.05 -8.68 62.54
N LYS A 640 7.09 -9.45 63.06
CA LYS A 640 6.53 -10.64 62.39
C LYS A 640 5.95 -10.33 61.02
N TRP A 641 5.28 -9.19 60.83
CA TRP A 641 4.67 -8.81 59.54
C TRP A 641 5.68 -8.46 58.44
N LEU A 642 6.96 -8.25 58.77
CA LEU A 642 8.03 -8.08 57.77
C LEU A 642 8.74 -9.41 57.43
N LEU A 643 8.76 -10.35 58.38
CA LEU A 643 9.58 -11.56 58.30
C LEU A 643 8.77 -12.83 58.05
N ALA A 644 7.46 -12.79 58.25
CA ALA A 644 6.56 -13.93 58.07
C ALA A 644 5.48 -13.60 57.03
N GLY A 645 5.26 -14.55 56.10
CA GLY A 645 4.33 -14.42 54.98
C GLY A 645 5.03 -14.48 53.62
N LYS A 646 4.33 -14.97 52.58
CA LYS A 646 4.76 -14.90 51.17
C LYS A 646 3.68 -14.22 50.37
N ARG A 647 4.06 -13.35 49.43
CA ARG A 647 3.11 -12.65 48.55
C ARG A 647 2.42 -13.65 47.63
N LYS A 648 1.11 -13.81 47.77
CA LYS A 648 0.29 -14.66 46.89
C LYS A 648 -0.24 -13.85 45.70
N GLY A 649 -0.79 -14.54 44.69
CA GLY A 649 -1.45 -13.89 43.54
C GLY A 649 -2.80 -13.29 43.94
N GLY A 650 -2.78 -12.19 44.71
CA GLY A 650 -3.94 -11.51 45.27
C GLY A 650 -3.56 -10.22 45.99
N LYS A 651 -4.40 -9.77 46.94
CA LYS A 651 -4.14 -8.56 47.75
C LYS A 651 -2.85 -8.67 48.56
N THR A 652 -2.15 -7.55 48.72
CA THR A 652 -0.87 -7.46 49.42
C THR A 652 -1.03 -6.76 50.78
N ASP A 653 -0.27 -7.23 51.77
CA ASP A 653 -0.37 -6.74 53.17
C ASP A 653 0.30 -5.37 53.40
N ARG A 654 0.99 -4.85 52.38
CA ARG A 654 1.56 -3.51 52.34
C ARG A 654 1.28 -2.89 50.97
N ARG A 655 1.11 -1.57 50.95
CA ARG A 655 0.86 -0.77 49.75
C ARG A 655 2.11 -0.66 48.88
#